data_AF-B0CPH4-F1
#
_entry.id   AF-B0CPH4-F1
#
_cell.length_a   1.000
_cell.length_b   1.000
_cell.length_c   1.000
_cell.angle_alpha   90.00
_cell.angle_beta   90.00
_cell.angle_gamma   90.00
#
_symmetry.space_group_name_H-M   'P 1'
#
loop_
_entity.id
_entity.type
_entity.pdbx_description
1 polymer ?
#
loop_
_entity_poly.entity_id
_entity_poly.type
_entity_poly.pdbx_seq_one_letter_code
_entity_poly.pdbx_strand_id
1 'polypeptide(L)'
;MTDAQTSQGFVRALKAASDPPIAGGPFKIEIARRAWDDASFHVPCKSEVVADWVLTKFMKERTRGFSANPLIDIRYWKLLLDVISSQDNASQAQEGSTSRLPKTWLSALLLRIPISVILLSFLTLLKEARPDDLEQLISVVHSCLFLLWPVGLNKMNTELLLDCWGTFLQIFEETGPTEGFSKIGALLSKSYRNSLAISSGKKKMYSTFVQSYLPHWLKCIESPINATQDAAFHEIIFSAGAETLFNLEILRQSQDVKVENTIFDAFDNLGKSHKPFILEALPKLFSQYIQSISKYRSALFGQGSQQQAGTALNQLHAAGMGFFTSCQVYLDETDDHERAWTTRAALLDIVEEENLFDRTLDVDRVFNRSIEASIAILASEQSLDQTGVITLSLRCLTAIARIDHDLIVPSIPRIFSQLICISAVDQDQRGFLELMIDYYTKTRTMDIHLENLFACLLSSKSESCRDCRQRYQIGLSSPILHPLHLTRLSKALKFLTPNQCLPSLKSAFEILSSIWHKFKAADHQKGGEQSKGSVKKKETVGKQEYQDMDPESVAVTYCLVARLASTLLFSLPTQSLPPMSQEKVRECIEEFRASFLQKTLSKVLKLALQDSNTWPAQVIAAATLQVQYTLDRSTNVALSPNFDSKLSKKMMNALEDDELLPELSLEIFRHHLHYASAMDASVSQVVVEKFLLYLERSFTPSDVVWSGQPHHLTFGQPGKAECALALLHLILERWLPTVEILATPEQLTRLLKVIMRVKIPLEICNLEGQLRPEHLLLRTLHSAEFWELHIMRNVFLAHLDEITAFLDEDSSDKLESSQISDITSVYRLLLFSPPEYFTKTSRSDLVRRALKADSRLSHLSSSSDELLANFEALSIIRVFLKRIALHIGSNEQSPADLANLILRLLDQEKSNTPFPEFLTTPTLDLIDLYFLCVFQGPTKDEPFI
;
A
#
# COMPACT_ATOMS: atom_id res chain seq x y z
N MET A 1 23.93 -37.20 66.07
CA MET A 1 22.95 -37.26 64.95
C MET A 1 21.48 -37.15 65.43
N THR A 2 21.21 -36.63 66.64
CA THR A 2 19.89 -36.80 67.31
C THR A 2 19.19 -35.52 67.76
N ASP A 3 19.85 -34.36 67.80
CA ASP A 3 19.25 -33.16 68.41
C ASP A 3 18.17 -32.48 67.56
N ALA A 4 18.06 -32.72 66.25
CA ALA A 4 17.00 -32.12 65.41
C ALA A 4 15.68 -32.91 65.39
N GLN A 5 15.62 -34.08 66.04
CA GLN A 5 14.43 -34.97 66.07
C GLN A 5 13.40 -34.60 67.14
N THR A 6 13.68 -33.59 67.97
CA THR A 6 12.72 -33.05 68.93
C THR A 6 12.22 -31.68 68.45
N SER A 7 10.98 -31.31 68.80
CA SER A 7 10.40 -30.00 68.42
C SER A 7 11.25 -28.82 68.91
N GLN A 8 11.81 -28.90 70.13
CA GLN A 8 12.71 -27.89 70.67
C GLN A 8 14.05 -27.84 69.94
N GLY A 9 14.61 -28.99 69.62
CA GLY A 9 15.87 -29.11 68.91
C GLY A 9 15.80 -28.63 67.45
N PHE A 10 14.66 -28.87 66.79
CA PHE A 10 14.34 -28.31 65.48
C PHE A 10 14.33 -26.77 65.47
N VAL A 11 13.60 -26.14 66.41
CA VAL A 11 13.56 -24.67 66.53
C VAL A 11 14.94 -24.10 66.85
N ARG A 12 15.73 -24.76 67.72
CA ARG A 12 17.12 -24.36 68.02
C ARG A 12 18.02 -24.47 66.81
N ALA A 13 17.90 -25.54 66.01
CA ALA A 13 18.68 -25.72 64.78
C ALA A 13 18.41 -24.61 63.76
N LEU A 14 17.15 -24.23 63.54
CA LEU A 14 16.81 -23.13 62.62
C LEU A 14 17.31 -21.75 63.11
N LYS A 15 17.33 -21.53 64.43
CA LYS A 15 17.80 -20.29 65.08
C LYS A 15 19.32 -20.22 65.32
N ALA A 16 20.07 -21.29 65.07
CA ALA A 16 21.52 -21.31 65.26
C ALA A 16 22.23 -20.22 64.44
N ALA A 17 23.39 -19.73 64.89
CA ALA A 17 24.13 -18.67 64.16
C ALA A 17 24.83 -19.20 62.90
N SER A 18 25.31 -20.46 62.92
CA SER A 18 25.98 -21.11 61.79
C SER A 18 25.01 -21.88 60.89
N ASP A 19 25.35 -22.02 59.60
CA ASP A 19 24.65 -22.88 58.63
C ASP A 19 25.70 -23.70 57.87
N PRO A 20 25.85 -25.02 58.13
CA PRO A 20 25.01 -25.86 58.96
C PRO A 20 25.10 -25.56 60.48
N PRO A 21 24.05 -25.88 61.28
CA PRO A 21 24.06 -25.67 62.73
C PRO A 21 25.13 -26.48 63.49
N ILE A 22 25.53 -27.62 62.94
CA ILE A 22 26.59 -28.49 63.44
C ILE A 22 27.58 -28.68 62.29
N ALA A 23 28.88 -28.53 62.53
CA ALA A 23 29.91 -28.73 61.53
C ALA A 23 29.81 -30.14 60.92
N GLY A 24 29.75 -30.23 59.57
CA GLY A 24 29.55 -31.48 58.84
C GLY A 24 28.11 -32.03 58.85
N GLY A 25 27.16 -31.33 59.45
CA GLY A 25 25.73 -31.67 59.44
C GLY A 25 24.98 -31.10 58.23
N PRO A 26 23.68 -31.45 58.07
CA PRO A 26 22.84 -30.92 56.98
C PRO A 26 22.63 -29.41 57.13
N PHE A 27 22.47 -28.72 56.00
CA PHE A 27 22.13 -27.30 55.98
C PHE A 27 20.76 -27.06 56.60
N LYS A 28 20.52 -25.85 57.13
CA LYS A 28 19.24 -25.50 57.74
C LYS A 28 18.04 -25.69 56.80
N ILE A 29 18.23 -25.43 55.51
CA ILE A 29 17.19 -25.66 54.49
C ILE A 29 16.82 -27.14 54.35
N GLU A 30 17.80 -28.04 54.45
CA GLU A 30 17.57 -29.48 54.43
C GLU A 30 16.89 -29.97 55.71
N ILE A 31 17.28 -29.42 56.86
CA ILE A 31 16.63 -29.68 58.15
C ILE A 31 15.16 -29.25 58.09
N ALA A 32 14.88 -28.03 57.59
CA ALA A 32 13.53 -27.50 57.45
C ALA A 32 12.69 -28.31 56.45
N ARG A 33 13.28 -28.71 55.31
CA ARG A 33 12.60 -29.54 54.30
C ARG A 33 12.26 -30.92 54.83
N ARG A 34 13.23 -31.65 55.42
CA ARG A 34 12.99 -32.98 56.01
C ARG A 34 11.94 -32.93 57.12
N ALA A 35 12.01 -31.91 57.97
CA ALA A 35 10.99 -31.70 58.98
C ALA A 35 9.62 -31.51 58.33
N TRP A 36 9.49 -30.65 57.31
CA TRP A 36 8.23 -30.39 56.63
C TRP A 36 7.62 -31.63 55.97
N ASP A 37 8.43 -32.40 55.22
CA ASP A 37 7.99 -33.59 54.49
C ASP A 37 7.64 -34.76 55.43
N ASP A 38 8.21 -34.80 56.63
CA ASP A 38 7.89 -35.81 57.64
C ASP A 38 6.56 -35.47 58.35
N ALA A 39 5.48 -36.13 57.91
CA ALA A 39 4.15 -36.02 58.52
C ALA A 39 4.10 -36.58 59.96
N SER A 40 5.02 -37.49 60.31
CA SER A 40 5.11 -38.06 61.67
C SER A 40 5.82 -37.12 62.66
N PHE A 41 6.58 -36.15 62.16
CA PHE A 41 7.29 -35.17 62.98
C PHE A 41 6.37 -34.02 63.43
N HIS A 42 5.89 -34.11 64.67
CA HIS A 42 5.01 -33.11 65.27
C HIS A 42 5.78 -31.92 65.88
N VAL A 43 5.49 -30.72 65.38
CA VAL A 43 5.94 -29.44 65.94
C VAL A 43 4.71 -28.52 66.07
N PRO A 44 4.42 -27.97 67.26
CA PRO A 44 3.35 -26.98 67.41
C PRO A 44 3.56 -25.80 66.46
N CYS A 45 2.53 -25.43 65.69
CA CYS A 45 2.58 -24.37 64.67
C CYS A 45 3.75 -24.52 63.68
N LYS A 46 4.09 -25.77 63.30
CA LYS A 46 5.18 -26.11 62.36
C LYS A 46 5.25 -25.18 61.13
N SER A 47 4.11 -24.88 60.51
CA SER A 47 4.02 -24.00 59.34
C SER A 47 4.44 -22.56 59.64
N GLU A 48 4.04 -22.02 60.79
CA GLU A 48 4.42 -20.66 61.21
C GLU A 48 5.92 -20.59 61.52
N VAL A 49 6.47 -21.58 62.23
CA VAL A 49 7.89 -21.65 62.58
C VAL A 49 8.78 -21.71 61.33
N VAL A 50 8.41 -22.52 60.34
CA VAL A 50 9.18 -22.64 59.08
C VAL A 50 9.05 -21.37 58.25
N ALA A 51 7.84 -20.82 58.10
CA ALA A 51 7.62 -19.58 57.34
C ALA A 51 8.33 -18.36 57.98
N ASP A 52 8.28 -18.21 59.31
CA ASP A 52 8.99 -17.15 60.05
C ASP A 52 10.50 -17.25 59.84
N TRP A 53 11.05 -18.46 59.91
CA TRP A 53 12.46 -18.68 59.66
C TRP A 53 12.86 -18.31 58.23
N VAL A 54 12.15 -18.79 57.20
CA VAL A 54 12.48 -18.48 55.79
C VAL A 54 12.37 -16.97 55.52
N LEU A 55 11.27 -16.34 55.89
CA LEU A 55 11.04 -14.90 55.66
C LEU A 55 12.03 -14.04 56.47
N THR A 56 12.38 -14.43 57.69
CA THR A 56 13.42 -13.74 58.48
C THR A 56 14.79 -13.90 57.82
N LYS A 57 15.09 -15.06 57.23
CA LYS A 57 16.35 -15.30 56.52
C LYS A 57 16.44 -14.43 55.26
N PHE A 58 15.37 -14.37 54.46
CA PHE A 58 15.25 -13.45 53.31
C PHE A 58 15.49 -11.99 53.71
N MET A 59 14.92 -11.54 54.83
CA MET A 59 15.09 -10.17 55.29
C MET A 59 16.51 -9.87 55.81
N LYS A 60 17.11 -10.76 56.61
CA LYS A 60 18.40 -10.52 57.27
C LYS A 60 19.61 -10.74 56.38
N GLU A 61 19.55 -11.67 55.44
CA GLU A 61 20.70 -12.10 54.62
C GLU A 61 20.73 -11.44 53.23
N ARG A 62 19.89 -10.42 52.99
CA ARG A 62 19.75 -9.71 51.72
C ARG A 62 21.04 -9.09 51.16
N THR A 63 22.04 -8.80 52.00
CA THR A 63 23.32 -8.19 51.60
C THR A 63 24.43 -9.21 51.30
N ARG A 64 24.15 -10.52 51.36
CA ARG A 64 25.12 -11.54 50.99
C ARG A 64 25.27 -11.57 49.46
N GLY A 65 26.50 -11.86 49.00
CA GLY A 65 26.80 -11.97 47.57
C GLY A 65 25.94 -13.03 46.87
N PHE A 66 25.74 -12.85 45.56
CA PHE A 66 24.80 -13.61 44.72
C PHE A 66 24.76 -15.11 45.06
N SER A 67 25.88 -15.83 44.92
CA SER A 67 25.95 -17.30 45.05
C SER A 67 25.56 -17.88 46.42
N ALA A 68 25.55 -17.07 47.48
CA ALA A 68 25.22 -17.49 48.85
C ALA A 68 23.91 -16.87 49.37
N ASN A 69 23.17 -16.16 48.52
CA ASN A 69 21.98 -15.44 48.93
C ASN A 69 20.74 -16.36 48.90
N PRO A 70 20.01 -16.51 50.02
CA PRO A 70 18.83 -17.37 50.06
C PRO A 70 17.70 -16.90 49.12
N LEU A 71 17.69 -15.62 48.71
CA LEU A 71 16.68 -15.06 47.80
C LEU A 71 16.77 -15.64 46.39
N ILE A 72 17.94 -16.09 45.95
CA ILE A 72 18.13 -16.71 44.63
C ILE A 72 18.14 -18.24 44.67
N ASP A 73 18.04 -18.83 45.86
CA ASP A 73 18.02 -20.29 46.03
C ASP A 73 16.56 -20.80 46.02
N ILE A 74 16.20 -21.46 44.92
CA ILE A 74 14.85 -21.99 44.67
C ILE A 74 14.36 -22.94 45.78
N ARG A 75 15.26 -23.60 46.53
CA ARG A 75 14.89 -24.52 47.61
C ARG A 75 14.14 -23.81 48.73
N TYR A 76 14.52 -22.56 49.05
CA TYR A 76 13.86 -21.76 50.08
C TYR A 76 12.46 -21.34 49.63
N TRP A 77 12.31 -20.89 48.38
CA TRP A 77 11.02 -20.49 47.83
C TRP A 77 10.06 -21.68 47.67
N LYS A 78 10.54 -22.85 47.22
CA LYS A 78 9.72 -24.08 47.14
C LYS A 78 9.22 -24.52 48.52
N LEU A 79 10.11 -24.53 49.52
CA LEU A 79 9.70 -24.83 50.90
C LEU A 79 8.66 -23.82 51.41
N LEU A 80 8.87 -22.53 51.16
CA LEU A 80 7.92 -21.49 51.56
C LEU A 80 6.56 -21.70 50.88
N LEU A 81 6.54 -21.96 49.58
CA LEU A 81 5.33 -22.21 48.79
C LEU A 81 4.53 -23.39 49.35
N ASP A 82 5.19 -24.51 49.64
CA ASP A 82 4.54 -25.69 50.19
C ASP A 82 3.91 -25.39 51.55
N VAL A 83 4.64 -24.69 52.43
CA VAL A 83 4.17 -24.31 53.77
C VAL A 83 2.95 -23.38 53.74
N ILE A 84 2.92 -22.43 52.80
CA ILE A 84 1.81 -21.50 52.67
C ILE A 84 0.63 -22.09 51.90
N SER A 85 0.83 -23.06 51.01
CA SER A 85 -0.21 -23.67 50.16
C SER A 85 -0.88 -24.92 50.75
N SER A 86 -0.24 -25.64 51.68
CA SER A 86 -0.65 -26.98 52.16
C SER A 86 -1.98 -27.09 52.95
N GLN A 87 -2.88 -26.11 52.89
CA GLN A 87 -4.13 -26.12 53.66
C GLN A 87 -5.34 -26.73 52.94
N ASP A 88 -5.22 -27.13 51.67
CA ASP A 88 -6.35 -27.65 50.89
C ASP A 88 -6.67 -29.14 51.16
N ASN A 89 -5.77 -29.92 51.77
CA ASN A 89 -5.96 -31.38 51.86
C ASN A 89 -6.56 -31.90 53.19
N ALA A 90 -6.77 -31.05 54.21
CA ALA A 90 -7.27 -31.49 55.52
C ALA A 90 -8.78 -31.24 55.74
N SER A 91 -9.49 -30.61 54.79
CA SER A 91 -10.88 -30.15 54.96
C SER A 91 -11.90 -30.81 54.01
N GLN A 92 -11.59 -31.97 53.40
CA GLN A 92 -12.55 -32.75 52.58
C GLN A 92 -13.51 -33.62 53.40
N ALA A 93 -13.86 -33.19 54.61
CA ALA A 93 -14.92 -33.84 55.39
C ALA A 93 -15.74 -32.81 56.15
N GLN A 94 -16.43 -31.92 55.44
CA GLN A 94 -17.82 -31.50 55.73
C GLN A 94 -18.24 -30.36 54.78
N GLU A 95 -19.29 -30.65 54.00
CA GLU A 95 -19.96 -29.71 53.12
C GLU A 95 -20.62 -28.57 53.91
N GLY A 96 -20.53 -27.36 53.35
CA GLY A 96 -21.44 -26.27 53.67
C GLY A 96 -20.87 -25.18 54.58
N SER A 97 -20.05 -24.28 54.04
CA SER A 97 -20.19 -22.83 54.26
C SER A 97 -19.15 -22.02 53.49
N THR A 98 -19.58 -20.82 53.13
CA THR A 98 -18.94 -19.80 52.30
C THR A 98 -17.71 -19.15 52.92
N SER A 99 -16.74 -18.80 52.06
CA SER A 99 -15.67 -17.80 52.25
C SER A 99 -14.51 -18.14 53.21
N ARG A 100 -13.36 -18.46 52.58
CA ARG A 100 -12.06 -18.83 53.16
C ARG A 100 -11.42 -17.66 53.94
N LEU A 101 -11.15 -17.82 55.24
CA LEU A 101 -10.34 -16.88 56.03
C LEU A 101 -8.83 -17.13 55.81
N PRO A 102 -8.01 -16.11 55.52
CA PRO A 102 -6.56 -16.27 55.42
C PRO A 102 -5.96 -16.67 56.78
N LYS A 103 -4.93 -17.52 56.77
CA LYS A 103 -4.16 -17.99 57.93
C LYS A 103 -3.86 -16.81 58.88
N THR A 104 -4.50 -16.76 60.05
CA THR A 104 -4.36 -15.66 61.02
C THR A 104 -2.90 -15.42 61.45
N TRP A 105 -2.11 -16.50 61.54
CA TRP A 105 -0.67 -16.45 61.83
C TRP A 105 0.15 -15.78 60.71
N LEU A 106 -0.24 -15.96 59.44
CA LEU A 106 0.47 -15.39 58.30
C LEU A 106 0.34 -13.86 58.28
N SER A 107 -0.84 -13.35 58.61
CA SER A 107 -1.07 -11.93 58.81
C SER A 107 -0.20 -11.37 59.94
N ALA A 108 -0.18 -12.03 61.11
CA ALA A 108 0.67 -11.61 62.23
C ALA A 108 2.17 -11.60 61.87
N LEU A 109 2.60 -12.56 61.07
CA LEU A 109 3.98 -12.68 60.61
C LEU A 109 4.36 -11.57 59.61
N LEU A 110 3.54 -11.34 58.59
CA LEU A 110 3.77 -10.30 57.58
C LEU A 110 3.62 -8.88 58.15
N LEU A 111 2.91 -8.71 59.28
CA LEU A 111 2.95 -7.46 60.03
C LEU A 111 4.35 -7.16 60.58
N ARG A 112 5.18 -8.18 60.86
CA ARG A 112 6.54 -8.01 61.40
C ARG A 112 7.62 -8.03 60.32
N ILE A 113 7.38 -8.76 59.23
CA ILE A 113 8.35 -8.93 58.14
C ILE A 113 7.85 -8.25 56.87
N PRO A 114 8.42 -7.10 56.46
CA PRO A 114 7.96 -6.36 55.30
C PRO A 114 8.32 -7.09 54.00
N ILE A 115 7.32 -7.64 53.32
CA ILE A 115 7.51 -8.40 52.07
C ILE A 115 8.05 -7.53 50.92
N SER A 116 7.81 -6.21 50.93
CA SER A 116 8.36 -5.25 49.96
C SER A 116 9.89 -5.20 49.98
N VAL A 117 10.50 -5.28 51.16
CA VAL A 117 11.96 -5.28 51.31
C VAL A 117 12.57 -6.56 50.74
N ILE A 118 11.89 -7.69 50.97
CA ILE A 118 12.27 -8.99 50.41
C ILE A 118 12.20 -8.93 48.88
N LEU A 119 11.09 -8.41 48.34
CA LEU A 119 10.90 -8.30 46.90
C LEU A 119 11.92 -7.34 46.26
N LEU A 120 12.15 -6.16 46.83
CA LEU A 120 13.13 -5.22 46.31
C LEU A 120 14.54 -5.84 46.28
N SER A 121 14.93 -6.52 47.36
CA SER A 121 16.22 -7.20 47.42
C SER A 121 16.31 -8.34 46.40
N PHE A 122 15.24 -9.10 46.22
CA PHE A 122 15.15 -10.15 45.21
C PHE A 122 15.31 -9.57 43.80
N LEU A 123 14.55 -8.52 43.47
CA LEU A 123 14.64 -7.81 42.21
C LEU A 123 16.09 -7.33 41.96
N THR A 124 16.70 -6.61 42.89
CA THR A 124 18.08 -6.13 42.71
C THR A 124 19.09 -7.27 42.45
N LEU A 125 18.91 -8.43 43.08
CA LEU A 125 19.78 -9.60 42.86
C LEU A 125 19.57 -10.24 41.49
N LEU A 126 18.38 -10.14 40.89
CA LEU A 126 18.13 -10.67 39.54
C LEU A 126 19.02 -10.00 38.48
N LYS A 127 19.51 -8.78 38.73
CA LYS A 127 20.46 -8.09 37.85
C LYS A 127 21.76 -8.86 37.62
N GLU A 128 22.19 -9.66 38.60
CA GLU A 128 23.45 -10.41 38.56
C GLU A 128 23.26 -11.87 38.07
N ALA A 129 22.02 -12.27 37.77
CA ALA A 129 21.65 -13.65 37.46
C ALA A 129 21.77 -14.01 35.96
N ARG A 130 22.10 -15.27 35.66
CA ARG A 130 22.11 -15.81 34.29
C ARG A 130 20.69 -16.25 33.85
N PRO A 131 20.28 -16.06 32.58
CA PRO A 131 18.93 -16.34 32.11
C PRO A 131 18.44 -17.78 32.33
N ASP A 132 19.32 -18.77 32.14
CA ASP A 132 18.95 -20.19 32.03
C ASP A 132 18.39 -20.81 33.33
N ASP A 133 18.73 -20.26 34.50
CA ASP A 133 18.28 -20.77 35.82
C ASP A 133 17.12 -19.96 36.41
N LEU A 134 16.73 -18.84 35.78
CA LEU A 134 15.83 -17.85 36.37
C LEU A 134 14.35 -18.19 36.25
N GLU A 135 13.93 -18.84 35.16
CA GLU A 135 12.52 -19.04 34.87
C GLU A 135 11.81 -19.86 35.96
N GLN A 136 12.43 -20.97 36.38
CA GLN A 136 11.87 -21.82 37.43
C GLN A 136 11.84 -21.10 38.79
N LEU A 137 12.87 -20.31 39.10
CA LEU A 137 12.93 -19.51 40.32
C LEU A 137 11.83 -18.45 40.33
N ILE A 138 11.73 -17.65 39.28
CA ILE A 138 10.75 -16.57 39.13
C ILE A 138 9.32 -17.12 39.20
N SER A 139 9.05 -18.28 38.59
CA SER A 139 7.74 -18.94 38.66
C SER A 139 7.34 -19.30 40.10
N VAL A 140 8.26 -19.91 40.87
CA VAL A 140 8.00 -20.25 42.28
C VAL A 140 7.86 -19.00 43.15
N VAL A 141 8.70 -17.98 42.91
CA VAL A 141 8.64 -16.68 43.61
C VAL A 141 7.30 -16.01 43.35
N HIS A 142 6.85 -15.96 42.09
CA HIS A 142 5.54 -15.43 41.73
C HIS A 142 4.42 -16.16 42.50
N SER A 143 4.40 -17.49 42.53
CA SER A 143 3.38 -18.25 43.28
C SER A 143 3.40 -17.95 44.77
N CYS A 144 4.59 -17.74 45.36
CA CYS A 144 4.69 -17.29 46.74
C CYS A 144 4.12 -15.88 46.92
N LEU A 145 4.50 -14.94 46.05
CA LEU A 145 4.02 -13.56 46.10
C LEU A 145 2.52 -13.49 45.90
N PHE A 146 1.93 -14.28 45.02
CA PHE A 146 0.48 -14.31 44.82
C PHE A 146 -0.30 -14.58 46.13
N LEU A 147 0.25 -15.42 47.01
CA LEU A 147 -0.35 -15.73 48.32
C LEU A 147 0.04 -14.72 49.42
N LEU A 148 1.29 -14.24 49.41
CA LEU A 148 1.82 -13.34 50.46
C LEU A 148 1.43 -11.88 50.24
N TRP A 149 1.33 -11.45 48.98
CA TRP A 149 1.19 -10.05 48.59
C TRP A 149 -0.10 -9.39 49.07
N PRO A 150 -1.30 -9.99 48.93
CA PRO A 150 -2.54 -9.38 49.41
C PRO A 150 -2.53 -9.12 50.93
N VAL A 151 -1.84 -9.98 51.69
CA VAL A 151 -1.71 -9.85 53.15
C VAL A 151 -0.67 -8.80 53.53
N GLY A 152 0.46 -8.76 52.82
CA GLY A 152 1.56 -7.81 53.06
C GLY A 152 1.28 -6.38 52.59
N LEU A 153 0.36 -6.19 51.63
CA LEU A 153 0.09 -4.89 51.00
C LEU A 153 -0.39 -3.82 52.00
N ASN A 154 -1.09 -4.21 53.06
CA ASN A 154 -1.69 -3.29 54.05
C ASN A 154 -0.66 -2.39 54.77
N LYS A 155 0.63 -2.72 54.73
CA LYS A 155 1.71 -1.93 55.35
C LYS A 155 2.57 -1.14 54.36
N MET A 156 2.34 -1.30 53.07
CA MET A 156 3.13 -0.62 52.06
C MET A 156 2.58 0.78 51.81
N ASN A 157 3.45 1.80 51.89
CA ASN A 157 3.10 3.12 51.40
C ASN A 157 3.31 3.19 49.87
N THR A 158 2.77 4.24 49.26
CA THR A 158 2.86 4.44 47.80
C THR A 158 4.29 4.61 47.31
N GLU A 159 5.17 5.23 48.12
CA GLU A 159 6.60 5.40 47.80
C GLU A 159 7.31 4.06 47.62
N LEU A 160 7.14 3.16 48.58
CA LEU A 160 7.78 1.86 48.53
C LEU A 160 7.24 0.97 47.39
N LEU A 161 5.96 1.15 47.04
CA LEU A 161 5.37 0.51 45.86
C LEU A 161 5.93 1.07 44.55
N LEU A 162 6.13 2.39 44.47
CA LEU A 162 6.82 3.03 43.35
C LEU A 162 8.25 2.52 43.22
N ASP A 163 8.99 2.37 44.31
CA ASP A 163 10.36 1.85 44.27
C ASP A 163 10.42 0.38 43.85
N CYS A 164 9.49 -0.46 44.35
CA CYS A 164 9.40 -1.86 43.91
C CYS A 164 9.04 -1.97 42.42
N TRP A 165 8.09 -1.17 41.95
CA TRP A 165 7.69 -1.14 40.55
C TRP A 165 8.78 -0.55 39.65
N GLY A 166 9.42 0.55 40.05
CA GLY A 166 10.50 1.19 39.32
C GLY A 166 11.74 0.31 39.20
N THR A 167 12.11 -0.39 40.28
CA THR A 167 13.19 -1.38 40.26
C THR A 167 12.83 -2.56 39.34
N PHE A 168 11.57 -3.00 39.36
CA PHE A 168 11.09 -4.02 38.42
C PHE A 168 11.27 -3.59 36.96
N LEU A 169 10.90 -2.35 36.60
CA LEU A 169 11.08 -1.82 35.24
C LEU A 169 12.55 -1.82 34.79
N GLN A 170 13.47 -1.43 35.68
CA GLN A 170 14.91 -1.45 35.41
C GLN A 170 15.41 -2.85 35.06
N ILE A 171 14.91 -3.87 35.74
CA ILE A 171 15.35 -5.27 35.52
C ILE A 171 14.64 -5.87 34.30
N PHE A 172 13.38 -5.50 34.08
CA PHE A 172 12.62 -5.95 32.91
C PHE A 172 13.28 -5.53 31.60
N GLU A 173 13.86 -4.33 31.57
CA GLU A 173 14.67 -3.88 30.45
C GLU A 173 15.85 -4.83 30.14
N GLU A 174 16.54 -5.34 31.17
CA GLU A 174 17.74 -6.16 31.01
C GLU A 174 17.43 -7.65 30.78
N THR A 175 16.33 -8.16 31.35
CA THR A 175 16.00 -9.59 31.39
C THR A 175 14.97 -10.04 30.36
N GLY A 176 14.15 -9.12 29.84
CA GLY A 176 13.09 -9.41 28.88
C GLY A 176 11.85 -10.11 29.50
N PRO A 177 10.82 -10.40 28.68
CA PRO A 177 9.59 -11.00 29.16
C PRO A 177 9.77 -12.50 29.46
N THR A 178 9.44 -12.90 30.69
CA THR A 178 9.17 -14.31 31.05
C THR A 178 7.81 -14.38 31.72
N GLU A 179 7.08 -15.49 31.56
CA GLU A 179 5.69 -15.60 32.04
C GLU A 179 5.57 -15.27 33.55
N GLY A 180 6.49 -15.80 34.36
CA GLY A 180 6.52 -15.52 35.80
C GLY A 180 6.85 -14.07 36.12
N PHE A 181 7.77 -13.45 35.36
CA PHE A 181 8.19 -12.08 35.60
C PHE A 181 7.13 -11.06 35.18
N SER A 182 6.45 -11.30 34.05
CA SER A 182 5.29 -10.52 33.61
C SER A 182 4.16 -10.57 34.64
N LYS A 183 3.90 -11.73 35.27
CA LYS A 183 2.90 -11.84 36.34
C LYS A 183 3.30 -11.05 37.60
N ILE A 184 4.57 -11.05 38.00
CA ILE A 184 5.09 -10.20 39.10
C ILE A 184 4.91 -8.73 38.75
N GLY A 185 5.25 -8.31 37.53
CA GLY A 185 5.07 -6.94 37.06
C GLY A 185 3.60 -6.50 37.05
N ALA A 186 2.68 -7.38 36.65
CA ALA A 186 1.24 -7.10 36.67
C ALA A 186 0.73 -6.91 38.12
N LEU A 187 1.17 -7.75 39.05
CA LEU A 187 0.86 -7.66 40.47
C LEU A 187 1.35 -6.31 41.06
N LEU A 188 2.59 -5.94 40.76
CA LEU A 188 3.21 -4.68 41.19
C LEU A 188 2.47 -3.47 40.63
N SER A 189 2.29 -3.44 39.31
CA SER A 189 1.63 -2.33 38.60
C SER A 189 0.21 -2.09 39.12
N LYS A 190 -0.59 -3.15 39.30
CA LYS A 190 -1.95 -3.04 39.85
C LYS A 190 -1.96 -2.53 41.28
N SER A 191 -1.03 -3.00 42.10
CA SER A 191 -0.92 -2.61 43.51
C SER A 191 -0.49 -1.15 43.66
N TYR A 192 0.48 -0.73 42.85
CA TYR A 192 0.94 0.65 42.80
C TYR A 192 -0.19 1.59 42.34
N ARG A 193 -0.88 1.29 41.24
CA ARG A 193 -2.02 2.08 40.74
C ARG A 193 -3.12 2.28 41.80
N ASN A 194 -3.52 1.19 42.46
CA ASN A 194 -4.52 1.25 43.52
C ASN A 194 -4.07 2.14 44.69
N SER A 195 -2.79 2.07 45.07
CA SER A 195 -2.22 2.93 46.11
C SER A 195 -2.09 4.40 45.66
N LEU A 196 -1.68 4.64 44.42
CA LEU A 196 -1.56 5.98 43.83
C LEU A 196 -2.90 6.70 43.77
N ALA A 197 -3.99 5.98 43.47
CA ALA A 197 -5.34 6.54 43.42
C ALA A 197 -5.75 7.22 44.73
N ILE A 198 -5.39 6.62 45.87
CA ILE A 198 -5.74 7.09 47.23
C ILE A 198 -4.64 7.93 47.91
N SER A 199 -3.44 8.01 47.33
CA SER A 199 -2.31 8.71 47.94
C SER A 199 -2.49 10.23 47.93
N SER A 200 -2.06 10.91 49.00
CA SER A 200 -1.94 12.38 49.04
C SER A 200 -0.58 12.89 48.56
N GLY A 201 0.39 12.00 48.31
CA GLY A 201 1.76 12.33 47.93
C GLY A 201 2.05 12.30 46.43
N LYS A 202 1.04 12.49 45.56
CA LYS A 202 1.15 12.23 44.11
C LYS A 202 2.22 13.06 43.42
N LYS A 203 2.44 14.30 43.86
CA LYS A 203 3.51 15.19 43.34
C LYS A 203 4.92 14.62 43.55
N LYS A 204 5.19 14.07 44.73
CA LYS A 204 6.48 13.42 45.01
C LYS A 204 6.66 12.16 44.18
N MET A 205 5.58 11.39 43.97
CA MET A 205 5.62 10.18 43.14
C MET A 205 5.93 10.54 41.69
N TYR A 206 5.27 11.57 41.16
CA TYR A 206 5.54 12.13 39.84
C TYR A 206 7.01 12.53 39.68
N SER A 207 7.54 13.38 40.57
CA SER A 207 8.93 13.83 40.49
C SER A 207 9.92 12.66 40.54
N THR A 208 9.68 11.68 41.41
CA THR A 208 10.55 10.50 41.55
C THR A 208 10.50 9.64 40.29
N PHE A 209 9.28 9.42 39.75
CA PHE A 209 9.07 8.66 38.53
C PHE A 209 9.76 9.29 37.32
N VAL A 210 9.54 10.59 37.09
CA VAL A 210 10.12 11.34 35.97
C VAL A 210 11.65 11.34 36.04
N GLN A 211 12.23 11.51 37.24
CA GLN A 211 13.68 11.57 37.42
C GLN A 211 14.38 10.21 37.37
N SER A 212 13.75 9.14 37.86
CA SER A 212 14.44 7.86 38.12
C SER A 212 13.94 6.67 37.30
N TYR A 213 12.68 6.68 36.84
CA TYR A 213 12.03 5.49 36.29
C TYR A 213 11.44 5.69 34.88
N LEU A 214 11.25 6.94 34.43
CA LEU A 214 10.75 7.28 33.10
C LEU A 214 11.51 6.60 31.94
N PRO A 215 12.86 6.63 31.86
CA PRO A 215 13.57 5.99 30.74
C PRO A 215 13.34 4.48 30.67
N HIS A 216 13.31 3.81 31.82
CA HIS A 216 13.06 2.37 31.90
C HIS A 216 11.62 2.03 31.52
N TRP A 217 10.66 2.85 31.97
CA TRP A 217 9.26 2.71 31.60
C TRP A 217 9.03 2.86 30.08
N LEU A 218 9.65 3.85 29.45
CA LEU A 218 9.55 4.09 28.00
C LEU A 218 10.06 2.89 27.18
N LYS A 219 11.15 2.26 27.61
CA LYS A 219 11.65 1.03 26.96
C LYS A 219 10.71 -0.17 27.16
N CYS A 220 10.13 -0.30 28.35
CA CYS A 220 9.21 -1.40 28.66
C CYS A 220 7.93 -1.37 27.81
N ILE A 221 7.46 -0.19 27.39
CA ILE A 221 6.22 -0.05 26.60
C ILE A 221 6.42 -0.21 25.09
N GLU A 222 7.67 -0.21 24.61
CA GLU A 222 8.02 -0.31 23.19
C GLU A 222 8.53 -1.71 22.79
N SER A 223 8.95 -2.54 23.76
CA SER A 223 9.44 -3.90 23.49
C SER A 223 8.51 -4.68 22.54
N PRO A 224 9.02 -5.21 21.41
CA PRO A 224 8.20 -5.78 20.35
C PRO A 224 7.34 -6.92 20.88
N ILE A 225 6.02 -6.78 20.68
CA ILE A 225 5.00 -7.73 21.15
C ILE A 225 5.16 -9.04 20.38
N ASN A 226 5.89 -9.99 20.95
CA ASN A 226 5.86 -11.36 20.48
C ASN A 226 4.70 -12.08 21.19
N ALA A 227 3.59 -12.28 20.47
CA ALA A 227 2.36 -12.98 20.88
C ALA A 227 1.28 -12.19 21.66
N THR A 228 0.03 -12.59 21.43
CA THR A 228 -1.20 -11.99 21.98
C THR A 228 -1.32 -12.04 23.51
N GLN A 229 -0.51 -12.85 24.19
CA GLN A 229 -0.54 -12.98 25.65
C GLN A 229 0.14 -11.80 26.38
N ASP A 230 1.06 -11.09 25.73
CA ASP A 230 1.81 -9.99 26.36
C ASP A 230 1.11 -8.62 26.27
N ALA A 231 0.13 -8.46 25.38
CA ALA A 231 -0.57 -7.18 25.17
C ALA A 231 -1.24 -6.65 26.46
N ALA A 232 -1.94 -7.52 27.22
CA ALA A 232 -2.61 -7.13 28.46
C ALA A 232 -1.63 -6.70 29.56
N PHE A 233 -0.43 -7.30 29.58
CA PHE A 233 0.61 -6.94 30.53
C PHE A 233 1.21 -5.56 30.21
N HIS A 234 1.56 -5.32 28.94
CA HIS A 234 2.05 -4.02 28.50
C HIS A 234 1.01 -2.91 28.75
N GLU A 235 -0.29 -3.18 28.55
CA GLU A 235 -1.37 -2.23 28.86
C GLU A 235 -1.40 -1.87 30.36
N ILE A 236 -1.22 -2.84 31.24
CA ILE A 236 -1.19 -2.62 32.70
C ILE A 236 0.02 -1.75 33.09
N ILE A 237 1.21 -2.02 32.53
CA ILE A 237 2.41 -1.21 32.76
C ILE A 237 2.26 0.21 32.23
N PHE A 238 1.75 0.33 31.00
CA PHE A 238 1.49 1.63 30.39
C PHE A 238 0.49 2.44 31.23
N SER A 239 -0.61 1.82 31.66
CA SER A 239 -1.60 2.48 32.53
C SER A 239 -1.01 2.97 33.85
N ALA A 240 -0.08 2.22 34.46
CA ALA A 240 0.54 2.62 35.72
C ALA A 240 1.42 3.87 35.56
N GLY A 241 2.22 3.93 34.50
CA GLY A 241 3.01 5.13 34.20
C GLY A 241 2.14 6.31 33.76
N ALA A 242 1.13 6.08 32.91
CA ALA A 242 0.21 7.11 32.46
C ALA A 242 -0.59 7.74 33.62
N GLU A 243 -1.09 6.94 34.57
CA GLU A 243 -1.75 7.46 35.78
C GLU A 243 -0.78 8.24 36.69
N THR A 244 0.51 7.90 36.68
CA THR A 244 1.53 8.66 37.41
C THR A 244 1.75 10.04 36.77
N LEU A 245 1.83 10.08 35.44
CA LEU A 245 2.05 11.31 34.67
C LEU A 245 0.82 12.22 34.61
N PHE A 246 -0.38 11.66 34.46
CA PHE A 246 -1.62 12.40 34.15
C PHE A 246 -2.68 12.32 35.25
N ASN A 247 -2.28 12.23 36.52
CA ASN A 247 -3.23 12.34 37.63
C ASN A 247 -3.72 13.78 37.84
N LEU A 248 -4.89 13.93 38.46
CA LEU A 248 -5.55 15.22 38.69
C LEU A 248 -4.66 16.28 39.36
N GLU A 249 -3.79 15.92 40.31
CA GLU A 249 -2.94 16.91 40.98
C GLU A 249 -1.87 17.46 40.04
N ILE A 250 -1.29 16.61 39.19
CA ILE A 250 -0.29 17.00 38.20
C ILE A 250 -0.94 17.82 37.09
N LEU A 251 -2.11 17.40 36.59
CA LEU A 251 -2.88 18.13 35.58
C LEU A 251 -3.28 19.54 36.05
N ARG A 252 -3.56 19.72 37.35
CA ARG A 252 -3.81 21.06 37.92
C ARG A 252 -2.56 21.93 37.94
N GLN A 253 -1.38 21.33 38.13
CA GLN A 253 -0.12 22.07 38.14
C GLN A 253 0.30 22.46 36.72
N SER A 254 0.10 21.59 35.73
CA SER A 254 0.45 21.87 34.34
C SER A 254 -0.41 22.95 33.69
N GLN A 255 -1.54 23.33 34.30
CA GLN A 255 -2.36 24.47 33.86
C GLN A 255 -1.87 25.82 34.38
N ASP A 256 -0.95 25.84 35.36
CA ASP A 256 -0.36 27.09 35.84
C ASP A 256 0.74 27.52 34.88
N VAL A 257 0.52 28.63 34.17
CA VAL A 257 1.38 29.18 33.08
C VAL A 257 2.85 29.37 33.49
N LYS A 258 3.16 29.38 34.79
CA LYS A 258 4.51 29.53 35.33
C LYS A 258 5.31 28.23 35.40
N VAL A 259 4.67 27.08 35.23
CA VAL A 259 5.31 25.77 35.26
C VAL A 259 5.31 25.25 33.83
N GLU A 260 6.36 25.58 33.08
CA GLU A 260 6.62 24.96 31.77
C GLU A 260 6.58 23.43 31.89
N ASN A 261 6.25 22.74 30.79
CA ASN A 261 5.87 21.34 30.79
C ASN A 261 7.03 20.42 31.23
N THR A 262 7.15 20.20 32.54
CA THR A 262 8.19 19.37 33.21
C THR A 262 8.41 17.97 32.63
N ILE A 263 7.46 17.42 31.86
CA ILE A 263 7.62 16.15 31.14
C ILE A 263 8.50 16.29 29.89
N PHE A 264 8.39 17.38 29.14
CA PHE A 264 9.22 17.62 27.95
C PHE A 264 10.65 17.99 28.36
N ASP A 265 10.82 18.77 29.44
CA ASP A 265 12.15 18.98 30.04
C ASP A 265 12.80 17.64 30.41
N ALA A 266 12.01 16.69 30.93
CA ALA A 266 12.51 15.36 31.21
C ALA A 266 12.91 14.62 29.94
N PHE A 267 12.10 14.68 28.86
CA PHE A 267 12.45 14.09 27.57
C PHE A 267 13.75 14.65 26.99
N ASP A 268 13.97 15.95 27.10
CA ASP A 268 15.22 16.59 26.64
C ASP A 268 16.43 16.11 27.44
N ASN A 269 16.25 15.87 28.75
CA ASN A 269 17.29 15.34 29.63
C ASN A 269 17.62 13.85 29.39
N LEU A 270 16.75 13.07 28.74
CA LEU A 270 16.97 11.63 28.51
C LEU A 270 18.02 11.31 27.42
N GLY A 271 18.55 12.33 26.74
CA GLY A 271 19.65 12.20 25.78
C GLY A 271 19.27 11.47 24.48
N LYS A 272 20.21 11.43 23.51
CA LYS A 272 19.92 10.91 22.15
C LYS A 272 19.51 9.43 22.11
N SER A 273 20.00 8.60 23.04
CA SER A 273 19.74 7.14 23.03
C SER A 273 18.30 6.77 23.36
N HIS A 274 17.53 7.67 24.00
CA HIS A 274 16.13 7.41 24.37
C HIS A 274 15.13 8.05 23.41
N LYS A 275 15.59 8.85 22.44
CA LYS A 275 14.71 9.57 21.50
C LYS A 275 13.76 8.64 20.71
N PRO A 276 14.19 7.49 20.15
CA PRO A 276 13.28 6.60 19.42
C PRO A 276 12.07 6.16 20.25
N PHE A 277 12.32 5.69 21.48
CA PHE A 277 11.27 5.24 22.40
C PHE A 277 10.30 6.38 22.78
N ILE A 278 10.81 7.62 22.90
CA ILE A 278 9.97 8.79 23.19
C ILE A 278 9.05 9.09 22.01
N LEU A 279 9.58 9.09 20.78
CA LEU A 279 8.80 9.32 19.56
C LEU A 279 7.66 8.29 19.42
N GLU A 280 7.96 7.01 19.62
CA GLU A 280 6.97 5.93 19.49
C GLU A 280 5.92 5.95 20.63
N ALA A 281 6.30 6.41 21.83
CA ALA A 281 5.38 6.56 22.95
C ALA A 281 4.48 7.81 22.87
N LEU A 282 4.94 8.88 22.21
CA LEU A 282 4.29 10.20 22.20
C LEU A 282 2.80 10.16 21.80
N PRO A 283 2.38 9.46 20.73
CA PRO A 283 0.96 9.40 20.35
C PRO A 283 0.10 8.73 21.42
N LYS A 284 0.58 7.63 22.01
CA LYS A 284 -0.12 6.94 23.10
C LYS A 284 -0.24 7.83 24.35
N LEU A 285 0.83 8.56 24.68
CA LEU A 285 0.84 9.52 25.79
C LEU A 285 -0.14 10.67 25.55
N PHE A 286 -0.18 11.20 24.33
CA PHE A 286 -1.09 12.28 23.97
C PHE A 286 -2.56 11.84 24.08
N SER A 287 -2.91 10.67 23.52
CA SER A 287 -4.26 10.10 23.66
C SER A 287 -4.64 9.92 25.13
N GLN A 288 -3.75 9.39 25.97
CA GLN A 288 -4.01 9.26 27.41
C GLN A 288 -4.13 10.58 28.15
N TYR A 289 -3.36 11.60 27.75
CA TYR A 289 -3.49 12.94 28.30
C TYR A 289 -4.89 13.50 28.02
N ILE A 290 -5.38 13.40 26.77
CA ILE A 290 -6.74 13.84 26.38
C ILE A 290 -7.81 13.09 27.18
N GLN A 291 -7.71 11.77 27.28
CA GLN A 291 -8.62 10.95 28.09
C GLN A 291 -8.63 11.38 29.56
N SER A 292 -7.47 11.70 30.12
CA SER A 292 -7.32 12.11 31.51
C SER A 292 -7.92 13.49 31.78
N ILE A 293 -7.64 14.50 30.94
CA ILE A 293 -8.25 15.83 31.09
C ILE A 293 -9.77 15.80 30.85
N SER A 294 -10.25 14.92 29.97
CA SER A 294 -11.68 14.68 29.74
C SER A 294 -12.35 14.03 30.95
N LYS A 295 -11.74 12.97 31.51
CA LYS A 295 -12.20 12.29 32.73
C LYS A 295 -12.28 13.25 33.93
N TYR A 296 -11.32 14.15 34.05
CA TYR A 296 -11.24 15.12 35.16
C TYR A 296 -11.78 16.51 34.83
N ARG A 297 -12.55 16.64 33.73
CA ARG A 297 -13.00 17.93 33.19
C ARG A 297 -13.64 18.85 34.22
N SER A 298 -14.55 18.34 35.05
CA SER A 298 -15.24 19.15 36.07
C SER A 298 -14.31 19.65 37.17
N ALA A 299 -13.30 18.86 37.53
CA ALA A 299 -12.36 19.17 38.60
C ALA A 299 -11.22 20.11 38.16
N LEU A 300 -10.93 20.15 36.85
CA LEU A 300 -9.93 21.01 36.22
C LEU A 300 -10.53 22.35 35.80
N PHE A 301 -11.69 22.32 35.13
CA PHE A 301 -12.22 23.49 34.42
C PHE A 301 -13.49 24.09 35.02
N GLY A 302 -14.09 23.48 36.05
CA GLY A 302 -15.42 23.82 36.56
C GLY A 302 -15.49 24.72 37.80
N GLN A 303 -14.39 25.34 38.25
CA GLN A 303 -14.34 26.04 39.55
C GLN A 303 -14.75 27.53 39.52
N GLY A 304 -15.29 28.06 38.42
CA GLY A 304 -15.73 29.46 38.34
C GLY A 304 -17.26 29.62 38.42
N SER A 305 -17.78 30.29 39.45
CA SER A 305 -19.22 30.59 39.60
C SER A 305 -19.80 31.54 38.51
N GLN A 306 -18.96 32.06 37.60
CA GLN A 306 -19.34 32.93 36.48
C GLN A 306 -19.08 32.30 35.09
N GLN A 307 -18.75 31.01 35.00
CA GLN A 307 -18.45 30.39 33.71
C GLN A 307 -19.72 30.18 32.86
N GLN A 308 -19.72 30.75 31.65
CA GLN A 308 -20.76 30.52 30.64
C GLN A 308 -20.72 29.05 30.15
N ALA A 309 -21.88 28.52 29.78
CA ALA A 309 -21.99 27.18 29.18
C ALA A 309 -21.11 27.08 27.92
N GLY A 310 -20.24 26.07 27.84
CA GLY A 310 -19.30 25.86 26.72
C GLY A 310 -17.83 26.20 27.05
N THR A 311 -17.56 27.09 28.01
CA THR A 311 -16.19 27.51 28.38
C THR A 311 -15.28 26.35 28.81
N ALA A 312 -15.81 25.37 29.53
CA ALA A 312 -15.05 24.18 29.95
C ALA A 312 -14.71 23.21 28.81
N LEU A 313 -15.40 23.29 27.65
CA LEU A 313 -15.01 22.51 26.46
C LEU A 313 -13.83 23.20 25.77
N ASN A 314 -13.91 24.52 25.58
CA ASN A 314 -12.87 25.29 24.93
C ASN A 314 -11.56 25.27 25.73
N GLN A 315 -11.63 25.25 27.06
CA GLN A 315 -10.45 25.07 27.91
C GLN A 315 -9.83 23.67 27.80
N LEU A 316 -10.65 22.63 27.59
CA LEU A 316 -10.16 21.28 27.31
C LEU A 316 -9.44 21.24 25.96
N HIS A 317 -10.05 21.83 24.92
CA HIS A 317 -9.46 21.93 23.59
C HIS A 317 -8.14 22.72 23.64
N ALA A 318 -8.11 23.86 24.36
CA ALA A 318 -6.91 24.65 24.59
C ALA A 318 -5.80 23.85 25.27
N ALA A 319 -6.13 23.09 26.32
CA ALA A 319 -5.15 22.26 27.03
C ALA A 319 -4.64 21.09 26.17
N GLY A 320 -5.51 20.46 25.38
CA GLY A 320 -5.15 19.42 24.42
C GLY A 320 -4.22 19.94 23.33
N MET A 321 -4.60 21.05 22.69
CA MET A 321 -3.78 21.71 21.68
C MET A 321 -2.47 22.26 22.24
N GLY A 322 -2.44 22.69 23.49
CA GLY A 322 -1.20 23.09 24.18
C GLY A 322 -0.21 21.94 24.30
N PHE A 323 -0.68 20.75 24.69
CA PHE A 323 0.16 19.54 24.72
C PHE A 323 0.64 19.13 23.33
N PHE A 324 -0.27 19.13 22.34
CA PHE A 324 0.09 18.89 20.94
C PHE A 324 1.17 19.85 20.44
N THR A 325 1.07 21.13 20.79
CA THR A 325 2.06 22.15 20.43
C THR A 325 3.44 21.83 21.00
N SER A 326 3.50 21.40 22.27
CA SER A 326 4.76 20.95 22.88
C SER A 326 5.33 19.69 22.21
N CYS A 327 4.48 18.75 21.79
CA CYS A 327 4.92 17.62 20.97
C CYS A 327 5.54 18.09 19.64
N GLN A 328 4.92 19.04 18.94
CA GLN A 328 5.47 19.54 17.67
C GLN A 328 6.83 20.21 17.85
N VAL A 329 7.02 21.02 18.89
CA VAL A 329 8.32 21.63 19.21
C VAL A 329 9.39 20.56 19.42
N TYR A 330 9.08 19.51 20.18
CA TYR A 330 10.00 18.41 20.42
C TYR A 330 10.33 17.62 19.13
N LEU A 331 9.35 17.43 18.24
CA LEU A 331 9.56 16.76 16.95
C LEU A 331 10.42 17.58 15.99
N ASP A 332 10.31 18.92 16.02
CA ASP A 332 11.09 19.80 15.17
C ASP A 332 12.60 19.80 15.54
N GLU A 333 12.94 19.47 16.79
CA GLU A 333 14.32 19.39 17.29
C GLU A 333 14.98 18.00 17.12
N THR A 334 14.31 17.08 16.41
CA THR A 334 14.75 15.68 16.31
C THR A 334 15.43 15.36 14.98
N ASP A 335 16.61 14.73 15.07
CA ASP A 335 17.44 14.31 13.92
C ASP A 335 16.87 13.07 13.17
N ASP A 336 16.00 12.26 13.82
CA ASP A 336 15.37 11.06 13.23
C ASP A 336 14.12 11.43 12.43
N HIS A 337 14.32 11.81 11.17
CA HIS A 337 13.26 12.37 10.33
C HIS A 337 12.10 11.39 10.10
N GLU A 338 12.36 10.11 9.81
CA GLU A 338 11.28 9.17 9.46
C GLU A 338 10.35 8.93 10.66
N ARG A 339 10.91 8.56 11.82
CA ARG A 339 10.10 8.35 13.03
C ARG A 339 9.40 9.62 13.49
N ALA A 340 10.05 10.78 13.35
CA ALA A 340 9.43 12.06 13.70
C ALA A 340 8.19 12.33 12.81
N TRP A 341 8.26 12.03 11.52
CA TRP A 341 7.10 12.16 10.61
C TRP A 341 6.01 11.13 10.87
N THR A 342 6.36 9.88 11.19
CA THR A 342 5.38 8.87 11.64
C THR A 342 4.64 9.33 12.89
N THR A 343 5.40 9.85 13.86
CA THR A 343 4.85 10.38 15.11
C THR A 343 3.97 11.60 14.86
N ARG A 344 4.41 12.53 13.99
CA ARG A 344 3.64 13.72 13.61
C ARG A 344 2.29 13.35 12.98
N ALA A 345 2.28 12.39 12.06
CA ALA A 345 1.07 11.89 11.43
C ALA A 345 0.12 11.29 12.48
N ALA A 346 0.61 10.42 13.36
CA ALA A 346 -0.20 9.80 14.41
C ALA A 346 -0.76 10.82 15.42
N LEU A 347 -0.02 11.87 15.75
CA LEU A 347 -0.52 12.96 16.62
C LEU A 347 -1.64 13.76 15.94
N LEU A 348 -1.52 14.03 14.64
CA LEU A 348 -2.56 14.71 13.87
C LEU A 348 -3.83 13.86 13.74
N ASP A 349 -3.68 12.55 13.54
CA ASP A 349 -4.81 11.60 13.55
C ASP A 349 -5.58 11.68 14.89
N ILE A 350 -4.88 11.77 16.04
CA ILE A 350 -5.53 11.94 17.36
C ILE A 350 -6.24 13.31 17.47
N VAL A 351 -5.66 14.40 16.95
CA VAL A 351 -6.30 15.72 16.94
C VAL A 351 -7.61 15.69 16.16
N GLU A 352 -7.62 14.98 15.02
CA GLU A 352 -8.82 14.74 14.20
C GLU A 352 -9.86 13.90 14.96
N GLU A 353 -9.48 12.73 15.47
CA GLU A 353 -10.39 11.78 16.16
C GLU A 353 -11.06 12.40 17.38
N GLU A 354 -10.30 13.14 18.20
CA GLU A 354 -10.78 13.78 19.43
C GLU A 354 -11.40 15.18 19.18
N ASN A 355 -11.44 15.65 17.93
CA ASN A 355 -12.01 16.96 17.52
C ASN A 355 -11.47 18.15 18.34
N LEU A 356 -10.16 18.20 18.59
CA LEU A 356 -9.55 19.17 19.50
C LEU A 356 -9.41 20.59 18.91
N PHE A 357 -9.49 20.72 17.58
CA PHE A 357 -9.30 22.00 16.91
C PHE A 357 -10.51 22.93 17.09
N ASP A 358 -10.24 24.16 17.51
CA ASP A 358 -11.20 25.27 17.55
C ASP A 358 -10.50 26.54 17.06
N ARG A 359 -11.11 27.24 16.09
CA ARG A 359 -10.57 28.46 15.47
C ARG A 359 -10.31 29.59 16.47
N THR A 360 -10.91 29.52 17.67
CA THR A 360 -10.69 30.54 18.71
C THR A 360 -9.33 30.46 19.41
N LEU A 361 -8.54 29.39 19.19
CA LEU A 361 -7.38 29.06 20.02
C LEU A 361 -6.00 29.56 19.53
N ASP A 362 -5.91 30.39 18.46
CA ASP A 362 -4.63 30.84 17.83
C ASP A 362 -3.61 29.70 17.60
N VAL A 363 -4.12 28.52 17.25
CA VAL A 363 -3.31 27.31 16.99
C VAL A 363 -2.88 27.19 15.53
N ASP A 364 -3.36 28.08 14.67
CA ASP A 364 -3.08 28.11 13.23
C ASP A 364 -1.57 28.15 12.93
N ARG A 365 -0.78 28.77 13.81
CA ARG A 365 0.69 28.83 13.66
C ARG A 365 1.34 27.45 13.68
N VAL A 366 0.83 26.52 14.49
CA VAL A 366 1.39 25.17 14.64
C VAL A 366 1.09 24.32 13.41
N PHE A 367 -0.15 24.39 12.91
CA PHE A 367 -0.54 23.74 11.66
C PHE A 367 0.20 24.33 10.47
N ASN A 368 0.32 25.65 10.38
CA ASN A 368 1.07 26.32 9.32
C ASN A 368 2.54 25.88 9.32
N ARG A 369 3.20 25.76 10.47
CA ARG A 369 4.57 25.20 10.53
C ARG A 369 4.64 23.77 9.98
N SER A 370 3.67 22.92 10.33
CA SER A 370 3.59 21.54 9.83
C SER A 370 3.35 21.50 8.31
N ILE A 371 2.50 22.39 7.79
CA ILE A 371 2.24 22.55 6.35
C ILE A 371 3.52 23.01 5.63
N GLU A 372 4.20 24.04 6.14
CA GLU A 372 5.46 24.54 5.55
C GLU A 372 6.56 23.48 5.56
N ALA A 373 6.71 22.74 6.66
CA ALA A 373 7.66 21.63 6.76
C ALA A 373 7.32 20.51 5.76
N SER A 374 6.04 20.20 5.57
CA SER A 374 5.60 19.22 4.57
C SER A 374 5.90 19.70 3.15
N ILE A 375 5.61 20.97 2.83
CA ILE A 375 5.92 21.56 1.53
C ILE A 375 7.44 21.55 1.26
N ALA A 376 8.25 21.83 2.27
CA ALA A 376 9.71 21.78 2.16
C ALA A 376 10.23 20.38 1.81
N ILE A 377 9.63 19.32 2.37
CA ILE A 377 9.97 17.94 2.03
C ILE A 377 9.50 17.58 0.63
N LEU A 378 8.29 17.97 0.25
CA LEU A 378 7.80 17.75 -1.11
C LEU A 378 8.67 18.47 -2.16
N ALA A 379 9.33 19.56 -1.78
CA ALA A 379 10.26 20.31 -2.63
C ALA A 379 11.69 19.74 -2.64
N SER A 380 12.03 18.82 -1.73
CA SER A 380 13.38 18.23 -1.66
C SER A 380 13.65 17.27 -2.82
N GLU A 381 14.93 17.08 -3.17
CA GLU A 381 15.32 16.20 -4.29
C GLU A 381 14.97 14.74 -3.97
N GLN A 382 14.19 14.11 -4.85
CA GLN A 382 13.72 12.73 -4.69
C GLN A 382 14.89 11.74 -4.74
N SER A 383 15.33 11.30 -3.57
CA SER A 383 16.14 10.09 -3.41
C SER A 383 15.24 8.90 -3.08
N LEU A 384 15.62 7.69 -3.52
CA LEU A 384 14.84 6.46 -3.27
C LEU A 384 14.53 6.26 -1.78
N ASP A 385 15.46 6.65 -0.90
CA ASP A 385 15.36 6.54 0.55
C ASP A 385 14.34 7.51 1.18
N GLN A 386 13.93 8.58 0.48
CA GLN A 386 12.99 9.60 1.00
C GLN A 386 11.51 9.33 0.65
N THR A 387 11.22 8.28 -0.12
CA THR A 387 9.84 7.95 -0.54
C THR A 387 8.90 7.81 0.65
N GLY A 388 9.34 7.13 1.72
CA GLY A 388 8.54 6.95 2.93
C GLY A 388 8.23 8.27 3.64
N VAL A 389 9.21 9.19 3.72
CA VAL A 389 9.03 10.50 4.36
C VAL A 389 8.09 11.39 3.55
N ILE A 390 8.15 11.34 2.21
CA ILE A 390 7.21 12.02 1.31
C ILE A 390 5.78 11.55 1.58
N THR A 391 5.55 10.24 1.64
CA THR A 391 4.24 9.65 1.98
C THR A 391 3.75 10.13 3.35
N LEU A 392 4.58 10.07 4.39
CA LEU A 392 4.22 10.52 5.73
C LEU A 392 3.91 12.02 5.80
N SER A 393 4.64 12.86 5.05
CA SER A 393 4.37 14.31 4.98
C SER A 393 3.01 14.60 4.33
N LEU A 394 2.61 13.83 3.32
CA LEU A 394 1.30 13.94 2.69
C LEU A 394 0.17 13.40 3.56
N ARG A 395 0.45 12.35 4.34
CA ARG A 395 -0.49 11.90 5.37
C ARG A 395 -0.75 12.99 6.40
N CYS A 396 0.27 13.73 6.83
CA CYS A 396 0.11 14.90 7.69
C CYS A 396 -0.77 15.98 7.04
N LEU A 397 -0.51 16.34 5.78
CA LEU A 397 -1.35 17.29 5.04
C LEU A 397 -2.80 16.82 4.90
N THR A 398 -3.01 15.51 4.72
CA THR A 398 -4.34 14.90 4.64
C THR A 398 -5.08 14.98 5.97
N ALA A 399 -4.41 14.65 7.09
CA ALA A 399 -4.98 14.77 8.42
C ALA A 399 -5.34 16.24 8.76
N ILE A 400 -4.46 17.19 8.44
CA ILE A 400 -4.74 18.63 8.63
C ILE A 400 -5.95 19.07 7.82
N ALA A 401 -6.07 18.60 6.57
CA ALA A 401 -7.21 18.94 5.73
C ALA A 401 -8.53 18.33 6.22
N ARG A 402 -8.49 17.18 6.90
CA ARG A 402 -9.67 16.59 7.56
C ARG A 402 -10.07 17.34 8.83
N ILE A 403 -9.09 17.86 9.58
CA ILE A 403 -9.33 18.71 10.76
C ILE A 403 -10.07 19.99 10.35
N ASP A 404 -9.49 20.78 9.42
CA ASP A 404 -10.16 21.93 8.83
C ASP A 404 -9.56 22.26 7.46
N HIS A 405 -10.41 22.30 6.44
CA HIS A 405 -9.98 22.57 5.06
C HIS A 405 -9.46 24.01 4.90
N ASP A 406 -9.95 24.97 5.69
CA ASP A 406 -9.53 26.36 5.57
C ASP A 406 -8.05 26.56 5.97
N LEU A 407 -7.48 25.64 6.77
CA LEU A 407 -6.06 25.65 7.11
C LEU A 407 -5.17 25.34 5.90
N ILE A 408 -5.63 24.47 5.00
CA ILE A 408 -4.81 24.01 3.87
C ILE A 408 -5.05 24.79 2.59
N VAL A 409 -6.26 25.32 2.40
CA VAL A 409 -6.68 26.04 1.17
C VAL A 409 -5.68 27.10 0.70
N PRO A 410 -5.13 27.98 1.56
CA PRO A 410 -4.14 28.98 1.15
C PRO A 410 -2.85 28.39 0.57
N SER A 411 -2.50 27.16 0.98
CA SER A 411 -1.26 26.49 0.61
C SER A 411 -1.41 25.52 -0.56
N ILE A 412 -2.64 25.25 -1.01
CA ILE A 412 -2.93 24.31 -2.12
C ILE A 412 -2.12 24.61 -3.38
N PRO A 413 -2.01 25.85 -3.91
CA PRO A 413 -1.24 26.11 -5.12
C PRO A 413 0.23 25.69 -4.98
N ARG A 414 0.82 25.84 -3.79
CA ARG A 414 2.19 25.46 -3.49
C ARG A 414 2.33 23.94 -3.37
N ILE A 415 1.40 23.29 -2.66
CA ILE A 415 1.37 21.83 -2.52
C ILE A 415 1.23 21.16 -3.90
N PHE A 416 0.29 21.62 -4.73
CA PHE A 416 0.07 21.08 -6.07
C PHE A 416 1.27 21.26 -6.98
N SER A 417 1.98 22.39 -6.87
CA SER A 417 3.22 22.62 -7.63
C SER A 417 4.29 21.57 -7.31
N GLN A 418 4.36 21.11 -6.06
CA GLN A 418 5.29 20.04 -5.68
C GLN A 418 4.79 18.66 -6.10
N LEU A 419 3.49 18.38 -5.98
CA LEU A 419 2.89 17.11 -6.40
C LEU A 419 3.09 16.81 -7.89
N ILE A 420 3.13 17.83 -8.76
CA ILE A 420 3.45 17.64 -10.19
C ILE A 420 4.83 17.02 -10.39
N CYS A 421 5.75 17.23 -9.45
CA CYS A 421 7.14 16.78 -9.55
C CYS A 421 7.34 15.34 -9.02
N ILE A 422 6.29 14.66 -8.55
CA ILE A 422 6.37 13.31 -8.00
C ILE A 422 5.91 12.31 -9.05
N SER A 423 6.74 11.31 -9.39
CA SER A 423 6.42 10.30 -10.42
C SER A 423 5.69 9.08 -9.87
N ALA A 424 5.89 8.75 -8.58
CA ALA A 424 5.29 7.58 -7.94
C ALA A 424 3.94 7.94 -7.31
N VAL A 425 2.88 7.23 -7.72
CA VAL A 425 1.51 7.45 -7.24
C VAL A 425 1.17 6.52 -6.08
N ASP A 426 1.16 7.08 -4.88
CA ASP A 426 0.81 6.37 -3.65
C ASP A 426 -0.72 6.47 -3.33
N GLN A 427 -1.20 5.66 -2.40
CA GLN A 427 -2.57 5.70 -1.89
C GLN A 427 -2.83 6.99 -1.11
N ASP A 428 -1.89 7.46 -0.30
CA ASP A 428 -2.05 8.68 0.51
C ASP A 428 -2.14 9.95 -0.36
N GLN A 429 -1.33 10.03 -1.43
CA GLN A 429 -1.43 11.09 -2.43
C GLN A 429 -2.82 11.14 -3.08
N ARG A 430 -3.37 9.97 -3.41
CA ARG A 430 -4.72 9.86 -3.97
C ARG A 430 -5.77 10.28 -2.95
N GLY A 431 -5.65 9.82 -1.70
CA GLY A 431 -6.55 10.21 -0.61
C GLY A 431 -6.60 11.72 -0.38
N PHE A 432 -5.43 12.38 -0.43
CA PHE A 432 -5.34 13.84 -0.35
C PHE A 432 -6.10 14.55 -1.49
N LEU A 433 -5.85 14.14 -2.73
CA LEU A 433 -6.48 14.75 -3.91
C LEU A 433 -7.99 14.49 -3.97
N GLU A 434 -8.45 13.31 -3.53
CA GLU A 434 -9.88 13.00 -3.41
C GLU A 434 -10.55 13.89 -2.35
N LEU A 435 -9.91 14.11 -1.19
CA LEU A 435 -10.40 15.02 -0.17
C LEU A 435 -10.56 16.45 -0.71
N MET A 436 -9.59 16.93 -1.50
CA MET A 436 -9.67 18.25 -2.13
C MET A 436 -10.83 18.34 -3.13
N ILE A 437 -11.00 17.33 -4.00
CA ILE A 437 -12.14 17.29 -4.93
C ILE A 437 -13.47 17.33 -4.15
N ASP A 438 -13.58 16.55 -3.09
CA ASP A 438 -14.79 16.49 -2.26
C ASP A 438 -15.11 17.84 -1.61
N TYR A 439 -14.09 18.53 -1.09
CA TYR A 439 -14.23 19.86 -0.50
C TYR A 439 -14.76 20.88 -1.52
N TYR A 440 -14.09 21.01 -2.67
CA TYR A 440 -14.46 21.97 -3.70
C TYR A 440 -15.81 21.65 -4.35
N THR A 441 -16.18 20.37 -4.41
CA THR A 441 -17.51 19.93 -4.85
C THR A 441 -18.59 20.34 -3.83
N LYS A 442 -18.37 20.07 -2.54
CA LYS A 442 -19.32 20.40 -1.45
C LYS A 442 -19.52 21.91 -1.29
N THR A 443 -18.45 22.70 -1.41
CA THR A 443 -18.49 24.17 -1.31
C THR A 443 -18.91 24.87 -2.60
N ARG A 444 -19.11 24.12 -3.71
CA ARG A 444 -19.46 24.64 -5.04
C ARG A 444 -18.43 25.63 -5.61
N THR A 445 -17.15 25.40 -5.32
CA THR A 445 -16.03 26.24 -5.76
C THR A 445 -15.04 25.48 -6.65
N MET A 446 -15.56 24.55 -7.47
CA MET A 446 -14.75 23.73 -8.40
C MET A 446 -13.97 24.56 -9.44
N ASP A 447 -14.43 25.78 -9.74
CA ASP A 447 -13.70 26.76 -10.54
C ASP A 447 -12.37 27.18 -9.88
N ILE A 448 -12.37 27.45 -8.57
CA ILE A 448 -11.16 27.78 -7.82
C ILE A 448 -10.19 26.59 -7.80
N HIS A 449 -10.71 25.36 -7.67
CA HIS A 449 -9.87 24.16 -7.76
C HIS A 449 -9.19 24.04 -9.14
N LEU A 450 -9.93 24.28 -10.22
CA LEU A 450 -9.39 24.30 -11.58
C LEU A 450 -8.35 25.40 -11.77
N GLU A 451 -8.60 26.61 -11.25
CA GLU A 451 -7.64 27.71 -11.29
C GLU A 451 -6.34 27.34 -10.56
N ASN A 452 -6.43 26.71 -9.39
CA ASN A 452 -5.27 26.21 -8.65
C ASN A 452 -4.49 25.14 -9.42
N LEU A 453 -5.20 24.22 -10.09
CA LEU A 453 -4.60 23.20 -10.95
C LEU A 453 -3.93 23.82 -12.20
N PHE A 454 -4.54 24.82 -12.83
CA PHE A 454 -3.88 25.51 -13.94
C PHE A 454 -2.67 26.32 -13.47
N ALA A 455 -2.79 27.01 -12.33
CA ALA A 455 -1.71 27.80 -11.75
C ALA A 455 -0.49 26.94 -11.38
N CYS A 456 -0.70 25.72 -10.85
CA CYS A 456 0.41 24.84 -10.53
C CYS A 456 1.14 24.33 -11.80
N LEU A 457 0.42 24.04 -12.88
CA LEU A 457 1.03 23.63 -14.16
C LEU A 457 1.81 24.78 -14.83
N LEU A 458 1.38 26.03 -14.61
CA LEU A 458 2.04 27.23 -15.12
C LEU A 458 3.29 27.63 -14.31
N SER A 459 3.46 27.10 -13.10
CA SER A 459 4.58 27.44 -12.23
C SER A 459 5.89 26.90 -12.82
N SER A 460 6.75 27.79 -13.28
CA SER A 460 8.06 27.45 -13.87
C SER A 460 9.13 27.08 -12.82
N LYS A 461 8.85 27.29 -11.53
CA LYS A 461 9.83 27.24 -10.43
C LYS A 461 10.25 25.85 -9.95
N SER A 462 9.94 24.79 -10.69
CA SER A 462 10.46 23.46 -10.37
C SER A 462 11.92 23.37 -10.85
N GLU A 463 12.83 23.86 -10.03
CA GLU A 463 14.29 23.89 -10.28
C GLU A 463 14.95 22.50 -10.16
N SER A 464 14.21 21.48 -9.69
CA SER A 464 14.79 20.16 -9.37
C SER A 464 15.12 19.33 -10.60
N CYS A 465 14.46 19.56 -11.75
CA CYS A 465 14.68 18.78 -12.97
C CYS A 465 15.35 19.62 -14.05
N ARG A 466 16.64 19.38 -14.29
CA ARG A 466 17.42 20.08 -15.33
C ARG A 466 17.06 19.65 -16.75
N ASP A 467 16.43 18.49 -16.93
CA ASP A 467 16.04 17.95 -18.24
C ASP A 467 14.53 18.13 -18.49
N CYS A 468 14.18 18.91 -19.52
CA CYS A 468 12.80 19.13 -19.94
C CYS A 468 12.07 17.82 -20.31
N ARG A 469 12.78 16.80 -20.83
CA ARG A 469 12.17 15.50 -21.18
C ARG A 469 11.84 14.67 -19.95
N GLN A 470 12.69 14.71 -18.93
CA GLN A 470 12.37 14.08 -17.66
C GLN A 470 11.22 14.81 -16.97
N ARG A 471 11.20 16.15 -16.98
CA ARG A 471 10.06 16.96 -16.48
C ARG A 471 8.76 16.62 -17.20
N TYR A 472 8.81 16.37 -18.51
CA TYR A 472 7.65 15.91 -19.30
C TYR A 472 7.08 14.60 -18.77
N GLN A 473 7.94 13.60 -18.57
CA GLN A 473 7.52 12.28 -18.08
C GLN A 473 7.03 12.32 -16.63
N ILE A 474 7.75 13.00 -15.74
CA ILE A 474 7.37 13.16 -14.34
C ILE A 474 6.03 13.89 -14.24
N GLY A 475 5.87 15.02 -14.94
CA GLY A 475 4.66 15.84 -14.87
C GLY A 475 3.41 15.09 -15.32
N LEU A 476 3.49 14.32 -16.41
CA LEU A 476 2.36 13.51 -16.91
C LEU A 476 2.12 12.23 -16.10
N SER A 477 3.14 11.72 -15.39
CA SER A 477 3.00 10.60 -14.45
C SER A 477 2.54 11.04 -13.06
N SER A 478 2.48 12.35 -12.81
CA SER A 478 2.20 12.90 -11.50
C SER A 478 0.82 12.52 -10.96
N PRO A 479 0.63 12.47 -9.63
CA PRO A 479 -0.67 12.22 -9.01
C PRO A 479 -1.79 13.14 -9.52
N ILE A 480 -1.45 14.38 -9.88
CA ILE A 480 -2.38 15.39 -10.40
C ILE A 480 -2.85 15.05 -11.82
N LEU A 481 -1.98 14.55 -12.69
CA LEU A 481 -2.36 14.19 -14.06
C LEU A 481 -2.61 12.69 -14.25
N HIS A 482 -2.53 11.92 -13.16
CA HIS A 482 -2.78 10.49 -13.18
C HIS A 482 -4.22 10.17 -13.65
N PRO A 483 -4.44 9.15 -14.52
CA PRO A 483 -5.76 8.84 -15.06
C PRO A 483 -6.85 8.60 -14.00
N LEU A 484 -6.51 8.02 -12.86
CA LEU A 484 -7.47 7.81 -11.76
C LEU A 484 -7.96 9.14 -11.19
N HIS A 485 -7.07 10.09 -10.95
CA HIS A 485 -7.44 11.42 -10.46
C HIS A 485 -8.24 12.19 -11.52
N LEU A 486 -7.80 12.19 -12.79
CA LEU A 486 -8.54 12.85 -13.87
C LEU A 486 -9.94 12.24 -14.09
N THR A 487 -10.12 10.94 -13.86
CA THR A 487 -11.43 10.27 -13.88
C THR A 487 -12.31 10.69 -12.70
N ARG A 488 -11.73 10.96 -11.53
CA ARG A 488 -12.47 11.53 -10.39
C ARG A 488 -12.82 13.00 -10.63
N LEU A 489 -11.85 13.78 -11.10
CA LEU A 489 -12.03 15.19 -11.45
C LEU A 489 -13.11 15.35 -12.51
N SER A 490 -13.07 14.59 -13.61
CA SER A 490 -14.12 14.60 -14.63
C SER A 490 -15.53 14.33 -14.08
N LYS A 491 -15.68 13.43 -13.11
CA LYS A 491 -16.97 13.22 -12.42
C LYS A 491 -17.36 14.43 -11.58
N ALA A 492 -16.42 15.05 -10.87
CA ALA A 492 -16.65 16.23 -10.05
C ALA A 492 -16.97 17.49 -10.88
N LEU A 493 -16.39 17.63 -12.07
CA LEU A 493 -16.65 18.75 -12.98
C LEU A 493 -18.09 18.80 -13.49
N LYS A 494 -18.84 17.71 -13.38
CA LYS A 494 -20.29 17.71 -13.62
C LYS A 494 -21.07 18.61 -12.65
N PHE A 495 -20.46 18.98 -11.52
CA PHE A 495 -21.04 19.88 -10.52
C PHE A 495 -20.66 21.36 -10.73
N LEU A 496 -19.94 21.70 -11.80
CA LEU A 496 -19.73 23.11 -12.16
C LEU A 496 -21.06 23.82 -12.35
N THR A 497 -21.23 24.97 -11.70
CA THR A 497 -22.46 25.75 -11.85
C THR A 497 -22.53 26.40 -13.24
N PRO A 498 -23.73 26.77 -13.73
CA PRO A 498 -23.87 27.40 -15.03
C PRO A 498 -23.05 28.69 -15.20
N ASN A 499 -22.84 29.43 -14.11
CA ASN A 499 -22.06 30.66 -14.10
C ASN A 499 -20.54 30.41 -14.12
N GLN A 500 -20.08 29.22 -13.73
CA GLN A 500 -18.67 28.83 -13.72
C GLN A 500 -18.22 28.19 -15.04
N CYS A 501 -19.12 27.50 -15.74
CA CYS A 501 -18.77 26.72 -16.94
C CYS A 501 -18.09 27.57 -18.04
N LEU A 502 -18.70 28.70 -18.43
CA LEU A 502 -18.16 29.54 -19.50
C LEU A 502 -16.86 30.28 -19.09
N PRO A 503 -16.74 30.87 -17.89
CA PRO A 503 -15.48 31.44 -17.42
C PRO A 503 -14.33 30.43 -17.34
N SER A 504 -14.55 29.24 -16.76
CA SER A 504 -13.50 28.21 -16.67
C SER A 504 -13.04 27.75 -18.05
N LEU A 505 -13.96 27.64 -19.01
CA LEU A 505 -13.64 27.31 -20.39
C LEU A 505 -12.78 28.40 -21.06
N LYS A 506 -13.20 29.66 -20.96
CA LYS A 506 -12.46 30.79 -21.52
C LYS A 506 -11.06 30.91 -20.91
N SER A 507 -10.96 30.75 -19.60
CA SER A 507 -9.67 30.74 -18.88
C SER A 507 -8.75 29.64 -19.44
N ALA A 508 -9.22 28.41 -19.59
CA ALA A 508 -8.43 27.33 -20.17
C ALA A 508 -7.97 27.62 -21.61
N PHE A 509 -8.84 28.21 -22.44
CA PHE A 509 -8.53 28.59 -23.82
C PHE A 509 -7.52 29.74 -23.91
N GLU A 510 -7.66 30.74 -23.05
CA GLU A 510 -6.74 31.88 -22.93
C GLU A 510 -5.36 31.41 -22.47
N ILE A 511 -5.29 30.50 -21.50
CA ILE A 511 -4.04 29.91 -21.02
C ILE A 511 -3.34 29.13 -22.13
N LEU A 512 -4.04 28.22 -22.82
CA LEU A 512 -3.47 27.47 -23.96
C LEU A 512 -2.98 28.40 -25.07
N SER A 513 -3.75 29.44 -25.39
CA SER A 513 -3.39 30.43 -26.40
C SER A 513 -2.15 31.23 -25.99
N SER A 514 -2.09 31.67 -24.74
CA SER A 514 -0.95 32.39 -24.17
C SER A 514 0.33 31.57 -24.20
N ILE A 515 0.28 30.30 -23.77
CA ILE A 515 1.44 29.39 -23.82
C ILE A 515 1.91 29.16 -25.26
N TRP A 516 0.97 28.95 -26.20
CA TRP A 516 1.31 28.82 -27.62
C TRP A 516 2.01 30.07 -28.18
N HIS A 517 1.53 31.26 -27.84
CA HIS A 517 2.18 32.51 -28.25
C HIS A 517 3.58 32.65 -27.65
N LYS A 518 3.78 32.25 -26.39
CA LYS A 518 5.11 32.19 -25.74
C LYS A 518 6.04 31.23 -26.48
N PHE A 519 5.57 30.04 -26.83
CA PHE A 519 6.34 29.05 -27.57
C PHE A 519 6.80 29.61 -28.92
N LYS A 520 5.88 30.19 -29.70
CA LYS A 520 6.19 30.78 -31.01
C LYS A 520 7.21 31.92 -30.89
N ALA A 521 7.14 32.72 -29.83
CA ALA A 521 8.10 33.79 -29.58
C ALA A 521 9.50 33.25 -29.24
N ALA A 522 9.58 32.19 -28.43
CA ALA A 522 10.83 31.52 -28.06
C ALA A 522 11.49 30.81 -29.26
N ASP A 523 10.68 30.11 -30.06
CA ASP A 523 11.12 29.40 -31.28
C ASP A 523 11.74 30.36 -32.32
N HIS A 524 11.08 31.50 -32.58
CA HIS A 524 11.62 32.52 -33.47
C HIS A 524 12.93 33.15 -32.98
N GLN A 525 13.17 33.21 -31.68
CA GLN A 525 14.44 33.71 -31.13
C GLN A 525 15.59 32.73 -31.40
N LYS A 526 15.39 31.42 -31.15
CA LYS A 526 16.42 30.40 -31.42
C LYS A 526 16.76 30.30 -32.91
N GLY A 527 15.76 30.37 -33.80
CA GLY A 527 16.01 30.33 -35.25
C GLY A 527 16.77 31.55 -35.79
N GLY A 528 16.60 32.72 -35.19
CA GLY A 528 17.25 33.97 -35.61
C GLY A 528 18.75 34.03 -35.28
N GLU A 529 19.20 33.36 -34.22
CA GLU A 529 20.62 33.33 -33.83
C GLU A 529 21.47 32.42 -34.73
N GLN A 530 20.87 31.39 -35.33
CA GLN A 530 21.57 30.48 -36.25
C GLN A 530 21.71 31.07 -37.66
N SER A 531 20.81 31.96 -38.09
CA SER A 531 20.94 32.68 -39.37
C SER A 531 21.79 33.94 -39.21
N LYS A 532 23.12 33.83 -39.33
CA LYS A 532 24.10 34.96 -39.34
C LYS A 532 23.97 35.87 -40.58
N GLY A 533 22.79 36.43 -40.84
CA GLY A 533 22.56 37.46 -41.86
C GLY A 533 22.23 38.80 -41.20
N SER A 534 23.00 39.85 -41.49
CA SER A 534 22.90 41.17 -40.87
C SER A 534 21.52 41.82 -41.06
N VAL A 535 20.63 41.72 -40.07
CA VAL A 535 19.38 42.51 -40.06
C VAL A 535 19.53 43.66 -39.07
N LYS A 536 19.49 44.89 -39.61
CA LYS A 536 19.62 46.15 -38.88
C LYS A 536 18.60 46.24 -37.74
N LYS A 537 19.13 46.38 -36.51
CA LYS A 537 18.44 46.72 -35.27
C LYS A 537 17.38 47.81 -35.51
N LYS A 538 16.10 47.45 -35.39
CA LYS A 538 15.04 48.41 -35.07
C LYS A 538 14.62 48.15 -33.63
N GLU A 539 15.08 49.03 -32.76
CA GLU A 539 14.87 49.03 -31.32
C GLU A 539 13.37 49.25 -31.05
N THR A 540 12.72 48.33 -30.33
CA THR A 540 11.36 48.54 -29.83
C THR A 540 11.31 48.05 -28.39
N VAL A 541 11.03 49.00 -27.51
CA VAL A 541 10.93 48.90 -26.06
C VAL A 541 9.78 47.94 -25.71
N GLY A 542 10.09 46.87 -24.96
CA GLY A 542 9.12 45.83 -24.57
C GLY A 542 9.64 44.38 -24.57
N LYS A 543 10.88 44.13 -25.02
CA LYS A 543 11.44 42.77 -25.18
C LYS A 543 12.06 42.12 -23.93
N GLN A 544 12.10 42.78 -22.78
CA GLN A 544 12.89 42.28 -21.62
C GLN A 544 12.29 41.07 -20.88
N GLU A 545 10.98 40.80 -20.94
CA GLU A 545 10.38 39.65 -20.22
C GLU A 545 10.50 38.29 -20.97
N TYR A 546 10.86 38.28 -22.25
CA TYR A 546 10.81 37.07 -23.10
C TYR A 546 12.19 36.50 -23.47
N GLN A 547 13.28 37.01 -22.91
CA GLN A 547 14.65 36.70 -23.36
C GLN A 547 15.27 35.43 -22.76
N ASP A 548 14.58 34.72 -21.86
CA ASP A 548 15.16 33.57 -21.15
C ASP A 548 14.22 32.33 -21.10
N MET A 549 13.22 32.25 -21.97
CA MET A 549 12.31 31.10 -22.01
C MET A 549 12.80 30.01 -22.96
N ASP A 550 13.10 28.83 -22.41
CA ASP A 550 13.40 27.65 -23.21
C ASP A 550 12.13 27.07 -23.88
N PRO A 551 12.08 26.96 -25.23
CA PRO A 551 10.93 26.40 -25.95
C PRO A 551 10.56 24.98 -25.54
N GLU A 552 11.51 24.16 -25.06
CA GLU A 552 11.19 22.81 -24.57
C GLU A 552 10.36 22.88 -23.29
N SER A 553 10.79 23.71 -22.31
CA SER A 553 10.02 23.96 -21.09
C SER A 553 8.61 24.50 -21.39
N VAL A 554 8.45 25.38 -22.39
CA VAL A 554 7.13 25.90 -22.78
C VAL A 554 6.26 24.81 -23.43
N ALA A 555 6.84 23.93 -24.26
CA ALA A 555 6.13 22.80 -24.85
C ALA A 555 5.64 21.80 -23.80
N VAL A 556 6.47 21.50 -22.79
CA VAL A 556 6.08 20.66 -21.65
C VAL A 556 4.89 21.29 -20.92
N THR A 557 4.98 22.58 -20.59
CA THR A 557 3.89 23.32 -19.94
C THR A 557 2.60 23.27 -20.78
N TYR A 558 2.71 23.43 -22.10
CA TYR A 558 1.57 23.31 -23.01
C TYR A 558 0.91 21.94 -22.94
N CYS A 559 1.70 20.86 -22.98
CA CYS A 559 1.16 19.49 -22.92
C CYS A 559 0.44 19.21 -21.59
N LEU A 560 1.06 19.58 -20.46
CA LEU A 560 0.47 19.42 -19.13
C LEU A 560 -0.88 20.15 -19.01
N VAL A 561 -0.95 21.40 -19.48
CA VAL A 561 -2.18 22.20 -19.50
C VAL A 561 -3.21 21.61 -20.47
N ALA A 562 -2.79 21.17 -21.66
CA ALA A 562 -3.66 20.54 -22.65
C ALA A 562 -4.31 19.25 -22.11
N ARG A 563 -3.59 18.48 -21.29
CA ARG A 563 -4.11 17.27 -20.63
C ARG A 563 -5.22 17.60 -19.64
N LEU A 564 -5.02 18.61 -18.79
CA LEU A 564 -6.04 19.08 -17.85
C LEU A 564 -7.24 19.71 -18.60
N ALA A 565 -6.97 20.54 -19.60
CA ALA A 565 -8.00 21.15 -20.44
C ALA A 565 -8.85 20.09 -21.16
N SER A 566 -8.25 19.01 -21.67
CA SER A 566 -8.97 17.88 -22.27
C SER A 566 -9.95 17.25 -21.26
N THR A 567 -9.53 17.07 -20.02
CA THR A 567 -10.39 16.54 -18.94
C THR A 567 -11.57 17.48 -18.67
N LEU A 568 -11.33 18.79 -18.61
CA LEU A 568 -12.37 19.80 -18.48
C LEU A 568 -13.38 19.72 -19.63
N LEU A 569 -12.88 19.75 -20.87
CA LEU A 569 -13.69 19.76 -22.09
C LEU A 569 -14.55 18.51 -22.26
N PHE A 570 -14.02 17.35 -21.91
CA PHE A 570 -14.77 16.09 -21.94
C PHE A 570 -15.92 16.06 -20.93
N SER A 571 -15.77 16.80 -19.83
CA SER A 571 -16.61 16.66 -18.63
C SER A 571 -17.60 17.81 -18.42
N LEU A 572 -17.64 18.76 -19.35
CA LEU A 572 -18.54 19.91 -19.25
C LEU A 572 -20.00 19.46 -19.11
N PRO A 573 -20.75 19.98 -18.11
CA PRO A 573 -22.13 19.58 -17.85
C PRO A 573 -23.11 20.29 -18.79
N THR A 574 -22.89 20.20 -20.10
CA THR A 574 -23.66 20.94 -21.11
C THR A 574 -25.16 20.60 -21.09
N GLN A 575 -25.50 19.37 -20.75
CA GLN A 575 -26.90 18.90 -20.70
C GLN A 575 -27.70 19.50 -19.55
N SER A 576 -27.04 19.97 -18.48
CA SER A 576 -27.69 20.66 -17.35
C SER A 576 -27.64 22.18 -17.46
N LEU A 577 -27.02 22.73 -18.51
CA LEU A 577 -26.99 24.17 -18.73
C LEU A 577 -28.34 24.65 -19.31
N PRO A 578 -28.79 25.88 -18.96
CA PRO A 578 -29.88 26.53 -19.68
C PRO A 578 -29.55 26.65 -21.18
N PRO A 579 -30.54 26.57 -22.09
CA PRO A 579 -30.30 26.56 -23.54
C PRO A 579 -29.43 27.72 -24.04
N MET A 580 -29.63 28.93 -23.49
CA MET A 580 -28.82 30.11 -23.83
C MET A 580 -27.35 29.99 -23.40
N SER A 581 -27.08 29.35 -22.26
CA SER A 581 -25.71 29.10 -21.80
C SER A 581 -25.07 27.95 -22.57
N GLN A 582 -25.86 26.93 -22.95
CA GLN A 582 -25.41 25.84 -23.81
C GLN A 582 -24.96 26.34 -25.18
N GLU A 583 -25.73 27.24 -25.80
CA GLU A 583 -25.36 27.87 -27.08
C GLU A 583 -24.04 28.64 -26.97
N LYS A 584 -23.90 29.50 -25.96
CA LYS A 584 -22.67 30.27 -25.73
C LYS A 584 -21.44 29.39 -25.51
N VAL A 585 -21.60 28.28 -24.79
CA VAL A 585 -20.51 27.30 -24.59
C VAL A 585 -20.17 26.63 -25.92
N ARG A 586 -21.16 26.24 -26.73
CA ARG A 586 -20.94 25.65 -28.05
C ARG A 586 -20.23 26.62 -29.00
N GLU A 587 -20.73 27.84 -29.13
CA GLU A 587 -20.12 28.92 -29.93
C GLU A 587 -18.66 29.15 -29.52
N CYS A 588 -18.38 29.21 -28.21
CA CYS A 588 -17.02 29.39 -27.70
C CYS A 588 -16.09 28.22 -28.07
N ILE A 589 -16.59 26.98 -28.01
CA ILE A 589 -15.83 25.78 -28.40
C ILE A 589 -15.59 25.75 -29.91
N GLU A 590 -16.60 26.05 -30.73
CA GLU A 590 -16.46 26.09 -32.19
C GLU A 590 -15.49 27.19 -32.64
N GLU A 591 -15.58 28.38 -32.03
CA GLU A 591 -14.65 29.47 -32.27
C GLU A 591 -13.22 29.04 -31.90
N PHE A 592 -13.00 28.44 -30.74
CA PHE A 592 -11.68 27.95 -30.34
C PHE A 592 -11.14 26.89 -31.31
N ARG A 593 -11.99 25.95 -31.73
CA ARG A 593 -11.61 24.87 -32.66
C ARG A 593 -11.18 25.43 -34.03
N ALA A 594 -11.98 26.30 -34.62
CA ALA A 594 -11.71 26.86 -35.95
C ALA A 594 -10.62 27.94 -35.94
N SER A 595 -10.62 28.82 -34.93
CA SER A 595 -9.73 29.98 -34.88
C SER A 595 -8.35 29.65 -34.33
N PHE A 596 -8.26 28.71 -33.38
CA PHE A 596 -7.04 28.36 -32.67
C PHE A 596 -6.54 26.95 -33.02
N LEU A 597 -7.26 25.88 -32.68
CA LEU A 597 -6.73 24.51 -32.77
C LEU A 597 -6.24 24.15 -34.18
N GLN A 598 -7.07 24.33 -35.21
CA GLN A 598 -6.69 24.00 -36.60
C GLN A 598 -5.49 24.83 -37.09
N LYS A 599 -5.47 26.13 -36.75
CA LYS A 599 -4.37 27.02 -37.15
C LYS A 599 -3.09 26.71 -36.42
N THR A 600 -3.16 26.37 -35.13
CA THR A 600 -2.03 25.94 -34.31
C THR A 600 -1.48 24.64 -34.87
N LEU A 601 -2.31 23.61 -35.03
CA LEU A 601 -1.89 22.30 -35.53
C LEU A 601 -1.22 22.38 -36.92
N SER A 602 -1.79 23.14 -37.85
CA SER A 602 -1.21 23.33 -39.19
C SER A 602 0.14 24.06 -39.18
N LYS A 603 0.38 24.94 -38.19
CA LYS A 603 1.66 25.64 -37.99
C LYS A 603 2.67 24.76 -37.27
N VAL A 604 2.27 24.10 -36.20
CA VAL A 604 3.14 23.22 -35.39
C VAL A 604 3.64 22.05 -36.22
N LEU A 605 2.77 21.39 -36.99
CA LEU A 605 3.19 20.30 -37.87
C LEU A 605 4.15 20.78 -38.96
N LYS A 606 4.03 22.03 -39.40
CA LYS A 606 5.00 22.60 -40.34
C LYS A 606 6.37 22.76 -39.69
N LEU A 607 6.43 23.25 -38.44
CA LEU A 607 7.69 23.37 -37.68
C LEU A 607 8.30 21.99 -37.40
N ALA A 608 7.48 21.03 -36.98
CA ALA A 608 7.89 19.66 -36.67
C ALA A 608 8.50 18.91 -37.88
N LEU A 609 8.23 19.34 -39.11
CA LEU A 609 8.72 18.72 -40.35
C LEU A 609 9.88 19.49 -41.01
N GLN A 610 10.27 20.67 -40.49
CA GLN A 610 11.23 21.56 -41.17
C GLN A 610 12.58 21.68 -40.45
N ASP A 611 12.61 21.61 -39.12
CA ASP A 611 13.79 21.93 -38.32
C ASP A 611 14.49 20.69 -37.77
N SER A 612 15.72 20.83 -37.25
CA SER A 612 16.49 19.75 -36.62
C SER A 612 16.23 19.57 -35.11
N ASN A 613 15.55 20.52 -34.46
CA ASN A 613 15.12 20.41 -33.06
C ASN A 613 13.59 20.35 -32.95
N THR A 614 13.02 19.24 -33.41
CA THR A 614 11.58 19.08 -33.63
C THR A 614 10.79 18.67 -32.40
N TRP A 615 11.44 18.17 -31.35
CA TRP A 615 10.75 17.56 -30.20
C TRP A 615 9.69 18.48 -29.55
N PRO A 616 9.97 19.77 -29.24
CA PRO A 616 8.97 20.65 -28.64
C PRO A 616 7.74 20.84 -29.52
N ALA A 617 7.94 20.99 -30.83
CA ALA A 617 6.86 21.10 -31.79
C ALA A 617 6.06 19.79 -31.89
N GLN A 618 6.72 18.64 -31.90
CA GLN A 618 6.05 17.34 -31.96
C GLN A 618 5.20 17.07 -30.70
N VAL A 619 5.70 17.44 -29.51
CA VAL A 619 4.95 17.36 -28.24
C VAL A 619 3.71 18.26 -28.27
N ILE A 620 3.84 19.52 -28.73
CA ILE A 620 2.69 20.42 -28.86
C ILE A 620 1.68 19.85 -29.87
N ALA A 621 2.13 19.31 -31.01
CA ALA A 621 1.24 18.72 -32.01
C ALA A 621 0.45 17.53 -31.44
N ALA A 622 1.12 16.64 -30.70
CA ALA A 622 0.48 15.50 -30.05
C ALA A 622 -0.58 15.98 -29.03
N ALA A 623 -0.23 16.94 -28.17
CA ALA A 623 -1.14 17.50 -27.19
C ALA A 623 -2.34 18.23 -27.84
N THR A 624 -2.12 19.01 -28.90
CA THR A 624 -3.19 19.68 -29.65
C THR A 624 -4.13 18.66 -30.31
N LEU A 625 -3.59 17.57 -30.88
CA LEU A 625 -4.38 16.47 -31.44
C LEU A 625 -5.23 15.77 -30.38
N GLN A 626 -4.68 15.53 -29.18
CA GLN A 626 -5.43 14.96 -28.06
C GLN A 626 -6.59 15.87 -27.62
N VAL A 627 -6.36 17.19 -27.52
CA VAL A 627 -7.41 18.16 -27.20
C VAL A 627 -8.50 18.15 -28.27
N GLN A 628 -8.11 18.19 -29.55
CA GLN A 628 -9.06 18.14 -30.66
C GLN A 628 -9.89 16.85 -30.64
N TYR A 629 -9.23 15.70 -30.50
CA TYR A 629 -9.91 14.41 -30.41
C TYR A 629 -10.88 14.34 -29.22
N THR A 630 -10.49 14.89 -28.07
CA THR A 630 -11.32 14.91 -26.87
C THR A 630 -12.57 15.78 -27.07
N LEU A 631 -12.43 16.92 -27.74
CA LEU A 631 -13.56 17.76 -28.15
C LEU A 631 -14.50 17.03 -29.11
N ASP A 632 -13.95 16.40 -30.13
CA ASP A 632 -14.74 15.71 -31.16
C ASP A 632 -15.50 14.50 -30.59
N ARG A 633 -14.91 13.81 -29.58
CA ARG A 633 -15.56 12.70 -28.87
C ARG A 633 -16.54 13.16 -27.78
N SER A 634 -16.57 14.44 -27.43
CA SER A 634 -17.46 14.93 -26.36
C SER A 634 -18.92 14.88 -26.84
N THR A 635 -19.63 13.83 -26.41
CA THR A 635 -21.07 13.63 -26.70
C THR A 635 -21.95 14.76 -26.18
N ASN A 636 -21.42 15.54 -25.24
CA ASN A 636 -22.11 16.62 -24.55
C ASN A 636 -22.28 17.87 -25.42
N VAL A 637 -21.37 18.12 -26.37
CA VAL A 637 -21.35 19.36 -27.16
C VAL A 637 -22.01 19.16 -28.54
N ALA A 638 -22.02 17.92 -29.06
CA ALA A 638 -22.57 17.55 -30.37
C ALA A 638 -22.00 18.40 -31.52
N LEU A 639 -20.66 18.49 -31.59
CA LEU A 639 -19.97 19.25 -32.63
C LEU A 639 -20.01 18.52 -33.98
N SER A 640 -20.16 19.27 -35.06
CA SER A 640 -20.02 18.71 -36.41
C SER A 640 -18.57 18.26 -36.67
N PRO A 641 -18.32 17.13 -37.35
CA PRO A 641 -16.96 16.75 -37.73
C PRO A 641 -16.34 17.83 -38.63
N ASN A 642 -15.13 18.29 -38.30
CA ASN A 642 -14.43 19.35 -39.03
C ASN A 642 -13.10 18.79 -39.54
N PHE A 643 -13.19 18.05 -40.65
CA PHE A 643 -12.05 17.42 -41.30
C PHE A 643 -11.40 18.37 -42.30
N ASP A 644 -10.11 18.68 -42.09
CA ASP A 644 -9.30 19.46 -43.02
C ASP A 644 -8.40 18.53 -43.85
N SER A 645 -8.74 18.35 -45.13
CA SER A 645 -8.00 17.47 -46.05
C SER A 645 -6.55 17.91 -46.27
N LYS A 646 -6.25 19.21 -46.20
CA LYS A 646 -4.87 19.72 -46.32
C LYS A 646 -4.06 19.36 -45.10
N LEU A 647 -4.67 19.46 -43.93
CA LEU A 647 -4.04 19.10 -42.66
C LEU A 647 -3.80 17.59 -42.58
N SER A 648 -4.81 16.78 -42.94
CA SER A 648 -4.69 15.32 -43.01
C SER A 648 -3.55 14.89 -43.93
N LYS A 649 -3.43 15.47 -45.14
CA LYS A 649 -2.32 15.17 -46.04
C LYS A 649 -0.95 15.47 -45.42
N LYS A 650 -0.81 16.57 -44.68
CA LYS A 650 0.44 16.89 -43.97
C LYS A 650 0.76 15.87 -42.87
N MET A 651 -0.24 15.45 -42.11
CA MET A 651 -0.08 14.43 -41.07
C MET A 651 0.31 13.06 -41.65
N MET A 652 -0.30 12.66 -42.76
CA MET A 652 0.04 11.41 -43.43
C MET A 652 1.47 11.42 -44.00
N ASN A 653 1.91 12.57 -44.52
CA ASN A 653 3.31 12.75 -44.92
C ASN A 653 4.27 12.72 -43.72
N ALA A 654 3.85 13.22 -42.56
CA ALA A 654 4.68 13.20 -41.34
C ALA A 654 4.98 11.77 -40.88
N LEU A 655 4.05 10.83 -41.06
CA LEU A 655 4.25 9.41 -40.72
C LEU A 655 5.33 8.71 -41.57
N GLU A 656 5.81 9.34 -42.65
CA GLU A 656 6.91 8.83 -43.47
C GLU A 656 8.28 9.14 -42.85
N ASP A 657 8.33 10.06 -41.88
CA ASP A 657 9.54 10.46 -41.18
C ASP A 657 9.87 9.46 -40.05
N ASP A 658 11.07 8.86 -40.13
CA ASP A 658 11.56 7.94 -39.11
C ASP A 658 11.95 8.64 -37.80
N GLU A 659 12.13 9.95 -37.79
CA GLU A 659 12.46 10.75 -36.62
C GLU A 659 11.21 11.31 -35.91
N LEU A 660 10.01 10.92 -36.35
CA LEU A 660 8.77 11.32 -35.71
C LEU A 660 8.63 10.69 -34.31
N LEU A 661 8.28 11.50 -33.32
CA LEU A 661 7.96 11.06 -31.97
C LEU A 661 6.85 10.00 -32.03
N PRO A 662 7.06 8.80 -31.45
CA PRO A 662 6.06 7.75 -31.52
C PRO A 662 4.72 8.16 -30.88
N GLU A 663 4.74 8.99 -29.83
CA GLU A 663 3.52 9.62 -29.30
C GLU A 663 2.73 10.39 -30.36
N LEU A 664 3.39 11.24 -31.16
CA LEU A 664 2.74 11.99 -32.23
C LEU A 664 2.21 11.06 -33.33
N SER A 665 2.95 10.00 -33.65
CA SER A 665 2.49 8.98 -34.60
C SER A 665 1.17 8.35 -34.15
N LEU A 666 1.08 7.96 -32.87
CA LEU A 666 -0.12 7.40 -32.27
C LEU A 666 -1.30 8.38 -32.33
N GLU A 667 -1.07 9.66 -32.04
CA GLU A 667 -2.13 10.68 -32.10
C GLU A 667 -2.59 10.99 -33.52
N ILE A 668 -1.69 10.94 -34.51
CA ILE A 668 -2.05 11.07 -35.92
C ILE A 668 -2.95 9.91 -36.34
N PHE A 669 -2.58 8.67 -36.01
CA PHE A 669 -3.43 7.51 -36.31
C PHE A 669 -4.78 7.60 -35.61
N ARG A 670 -4.80 7.99 -34.33
CA ARG A 670 -6.05 8.20 -33.57
C ARG A 670 -6.96 9.23 -34.24
N HIS A 671 -6.39 10.34 -34.70
CA HIS A 671 -7.12 11.37 -35.42
C HIS A 671 -7.73 10.83 -36.72
N HIS A 672 -6.94 10.13 -37.55
CA HIS A 672 -7.44 9.61 -38.81
C HIS A 672 -8.49 8.50 -38.63
N LEU A 673 -8.27 7.58 -37.69
CA LEU A 673 -9.25 6.53 -37.36
C LEU A 673 -10.57 7.15 -36.89
N HIS A 674 -10.53 8.23 -36.11
CA HIS A 674 -11.74 8.93 -35.68
C HIS A 674 -12.58 9.47 -36.83
N TYR A 675 -11.93 9.99 -37.87
CA TYR A 675 -12.59 10.58 -39.02
C TYR A 675 -12.76 9.59 -40.19
N ALA A 676 -12.30 8.35 -40.08
CA ALA A 676 -12.21 7.41 -41.20
C ALA A 676 -13.56 7.10 -41.86
N SER A 677 -14.66 7.10 -41.09
CA SER A 677 -16.02 6.91 -41.64
C SER A 677 -16.56 8.14 -42.39
N ALA A 678 -15.97 9.32 -42.18
CA ALA A 678 -16.35 10.57 -42.84
C ALA A 678 -15.43 10.94 -44.02
N MET A 679 -14.31 10.20 -44.19
CA MET A 679 -13.38 10.39 -45.30
C MET A 679 -13.81 9.59 -46.54
N ASP A 680 -13.25 9.95 -47.69
CA ASP A 680 -13.34 9.13 -48.90
C ASP A 680 -12.72 7.74 -48.65
N ALA A 681 -13.36 6.68 -49.14
CA ALA A 681 -12.92 5.30 -48.94
C ALA A 681 -11.45 5.06 -49.34
N SER A 682 -10.99 5.73 -50.41
CA SER A 682 -9.59 5.65 -50.86
C SER A 682 -8.61 6.24 -49.84
N VAL A 683 -8.98 7.33 -49.16
CA VAL A 683 -8.15 7.96 -48.13
C VAL A 683 -8.11 7.06 -46.88
N SER A 684 -9.27 6.51 -46.48
CA SER A 684 -9.36 5.59 -45.35
C SER A 684 -8.52 4.32 -45.57
N GLN A 685 -8.52 3.76 -46.77
CA GLN A 685 -7.65 2.61 -47.11
C GLN A 685 -6.16 2.95 -47.04
N VAL A 686 -5.76 4.17 -47.39
CA VAL A 686 -4.36 4.63 -47.23
C VAL A 686 -3.99 4.77 -45.75
N VAL A 687 -4.91 5.21 -44.89
CA VAL A 687 -4.70 5.23 -43.43
C VAL A 687 -4.49 3.82 -42.90
N VAL A 688 -5.32 2.86 -43.35
CA VAL A 688 -5.18 1.44 -42.99
C VAL A 688 -3.80 0.92 -43.41
N GLU A 689 -3.41 1.19 -44.65
CA GLU A 689 -2.12 0.77 -45.18
C GLU A 689 -0.94 1.31 -44.35
N LYS A 690 -0.98 2.60 -43.97
CA LYS A 690 0.10 3.23 -43.20
C LYS A 690 0.23 2.67 -41.80
N PHE A 691 -0.87 2.40 -41.09
CA PHE A 691 -0.76 1.82 -39.75
C PHE A 691 -0.29 0.35 -39.83
N LEU A 692 -0.69 -0.41 -40.86
CA LEU A 692 -0.21 -1.79 -41.06
C LEU A 692 1.29 -1.82 -41.31
N LEU A 693 1.80 -0.96 -42.19
CA LEU A 693 3.23 -0.83 -42.43
C LEU A 693 3.99 -0.45 -41.16
N TYR A 694 3.42 0.43 -40.32
CA TYR A 694 4.00 0.79 -39.03
C TYR A 694 4.08 -0.40 -38.08
N LEU A 695 2.99 -1.16 -37.95
CA LEU A 695 2.93 -2.37 -37.12
C LEU A 695 3.90 -3.45 -37.61
N GLU A 696 3.90 -3.76 -38.91
CA GLU A 696 4.77 -4.78 -39.49
C GLU A 696 6.27 -4.47 -39.31
N ARG A 697 6.63 -3.19 -39.34
CA ARG A 697 8.02 -2.72 -39.18
C ARG A 697 8.46 -2.64 -37.72
N SER A 698 7.58 -2.20 -36.83
CA SER A 698 7.97 -1.77 -35.48
C SER A 698 7.52 -2.73 -34.37
N PHE A 699 6.52 -3.59 -34.62
CA PHE A 699 5.98 -4.49 -33.60
C PHE A 699 6.82 -5.77 -33.46
N THR A 700 7.40 -5.97 -32.28
CA THR A 700 8.14 -7.18 -31.90
C THR A 700 7.50 -7.78 -30.64
N PRO A 701 6.77 -8.91 -30.73
CA PRO A 701 5.96 -9.38 -29.60
C PRO A 701 6.73 -9.79 -28.34
N SER A 702 7.97 -10.25 -28.47
CA SER A 702 8.65 -10.99 -27.39
C SER A 702 9.06 -10.15 -26.18
N ASP A 703 9.29 -8.84 -26.35
CA ASP A 703 9.92 -8.00 -25.31
C ASP A 703 9.23 -6.65 -25.08
N VAL A 704 8.14 -6.38 -25.79
CA VAL A 704 7.51 -5.06 -25.77
C VAL A 704 6.50 -4.96 -24.64
N VAL A 705 6.69 -3.95 -23.80
CA VAL A 705 5.80 -3.66 -22.68
C VAL A 705 5.47 -2.17 -22.69
N TRP A 706 4.20 -1.83 -22.61
CA TRP A 706 3.76 -0.44 -22.58
C TRP A 706 2.99 -0.14 -21.30
N SER A 707 3.31 0.95 -20.62
CA SER A 707 2.65 1.33 -19.36
C SER A 707 1.21 1.85 -19.53
N GLY A 708 0.69 1.87 -20.77
CA GLY A 708 -0.60 2.50 -21.08
C GLY A 708 -0.57 4.03 -21.14
N GLN A 709 0.62 4.66 -20.99
CA GLN A 709 0.76 6.11 -20.98
C GLN A 709 1.44 6.62 -22.27
N PRO A 710 0.86 7.62 -22.98
CA PRO A 710 1.43 8.14 -24.22
C PRO A 710 2.83 8.77 -24.06
N HIS A 711 3.12 9.41 -22.92
CA HIS A 711 4.38 10.12 -22.70
C HIS A 711 5.60 9.23 -22.45
N HIS A 712 5.40 7.92 -22.27
CA HIS A 712 6.50 6.95 -22.23
C HIS A 712 6.94 6.50 -23.64
N LEU A 713 6.20 6.88 -24.68
CA LEU A 713 6.54 6.60 -26.08
C LEU A 713 7.70 7.50 -26.56
N THR A 714 8.90 7.14 -26.14
CA THR A 714 10.14 7.89 -26.38
C THR A 714 10.72 7.66 -27.78
N PHE A 715 11.73 8.43 -28.17
CA PHE A 715 12.45 8.20 -29.42
C PHE A 715 13.23 6.87 -29.41
N GLY A 716 13.46 6.34 -30.60
CA GLY A 716 14.25 5.12 -30.80
C GLY A 716 13.37 3.88 -31.02
N GLN A 717 14.03 2.74 -31.26
CA GLN A 717 13.36 1.47 -31.49
C GLN A 717 12.45 1.00 -30.34
N PRO A 718 12.82 1.11 -29.05
CA PRO A 718 11.93 0.66 -27.97
C PRO A 718 10.62 1.46 -27.96
N GLY A 719 10.67 2.79 -28.01
CA GLY A 719 9.45 3.61 -28.03
C GLY A 719 8.61 3.44 -29.30
N LYS A 720 9.21 3.14 -30.46
CA LYS A 720 8.46 2.74 -31.68
C LYS A 720 7.75 1.40 -31.50
N ALA A 721 8.40 0.43 -30.86
CA ALA A 721 7.80 -0.86 -30.58
C ALA A 721 6.65 -0.76 -29.56
N GLU A 722 6.83 0.04 -28.49
CA GLU A 722 5.77 0.39 -27.55
C GLU A 722 4.61 1.13 -28.22
N CYS A 723 4.91 2.05 -29.15
CA CYS A 723 3.88 2.73 -29.92
C CYS A 723 3.12 1.78 -30.85
N ALA A 724 3.80 0.79 -31.44
CA ALA A 724 3.14 -0.25 -32.22
C ALA A 724 2.20 -1.09 -31.35
N LEU A 725 2.59 -1.41 -30.12
CA LEU A 725 1.72 -2.05 -29.14
C LEU A 725 0.52 -1.16 -28.75
N ALA A 726 0.75 0.14 -28.51
CA ALA A 726 -0.30 1.11 -28.18
C ALA A 726 -1.29 1.31 -29.34
N LEU A 727 -0.80 1.31 -30.58
CA LEU A 727 -1.59 1.39 -31.80
C LEU A 727 -2.42 0.11 -32.00
N LEU A 728 -1.81 -1.07 -31.78
CA LEU A 728 -2.52 -2.34 -31.84
C LEU A 728 -3.65 -2.39 -30.80
N HIS A 729 -3.39 -1.97 -29.56
CA HIS A 729 -4.40 -1.83 -28.52
C HIS A 729 -5.54 -0.87 -28.94
N LEU A 730 -5.20 0.29 -29.50
CA LEU A 730 -6.18 1.27 -29.98
C LEU A 730 -7.06 0.71 -31.10
N ILE A 731 -6.49 -0.06 -32.02
CA ILE A 731 -7.22 -0.70 -33.12
C ILE A 731 -8.15 -1.78 -32.55
N LEU A 732 -7.60 -2.72 -31.77
CA LEU A 732 -8.35 -3.88 -31.29
C LEU A 732 -9.47 -3.53 -30.30
N GLU A 733 -9.25 -2.60 -29.37
CA GLU A 733 -10.26 -2.26 -28.36
C GLU A 733 -11.34 -1.30 -28.85
N ARG A 734 -11.12 -0.56 -29.95
CA ARG A 734 -12.02 0.54 -30.32
C ARG A 734 -12.35 0.67 -31.80
N TRP A 735 -11.38 0.45 -32.67
CA TRP A 735 -11.54 0.78 -34.09
C TRP A 735 -11.63 -0.46 -34.99
N LEU A 736 -11.61 -1.66 -34.42
CA LEU A 736 -11.67 -2.89 -35.18
C LEU A 736 -12.92 -2.99 -36.07
N PRO A 737 -14.15 -2.63 -35.62
CA PRO A 737 -15.31 -2.61 -36.50
C PRO A 737 -15.17 -1.62 -37.66
N THR A 738 -14.60 -0.45 -37.41
CA THR A 738 -14.35 0.56 -38.44
C THR A 738 -13.29 0.10 -39.44
N VAL A 739 -12.24 -0.57 -38.97
CA VAL A 739 -11.22 -1.16 -39.82
C VAL A 739 -11.79 -2.29 -40.67
N GLU A 740 -12.65 -3.16 -40.12
CA GLU A 740 -13.30 -4.23 -40.89
C GLU A 740 -14.09 -3.68 -42.09
N ILE A 741 -14.82 -2.59 -41.89
CA ILE A 741 -15.64 -1.98 -42.94
C ILE A 741 -14.79 -1.30 -44.03
N LEU A 742 -13.65 -0.71 -43.65
CA LEU A 742 -12.86 0.16 -44.54
C LEU A 742 -11.69 -0.56 -45.21
N ALA A 743 -11.13 -1.59 -44.58
CA ALA A 743 -9.95 -2.30 -45.04
C ALA A 743 -10.27 -3.28 -46.19
N THR A 744 -9.30 -3.51 -47.07
CA THR A 744 -9.41 -4.60 -48.06
C THR A 744 -9.19 -5.97 -47.38
N PRO A 745 -9.64 -7.09 -47.99
CA PRO A 745 -9.37 -8.43 -47.46
C PRO A 745 -7.88 -8.71 -47.25
N GLU A 746 -7.01 -8.21 -48.12
CA GLU A 746 -5.56 -8.34 -48.01
C GLU A 746 -5.02 -7.58 -46.80
N GLN A 747 -5.54 -6.37 -46.54
CA GLN A 747 -5.17 -5.57 -45.37
C GLN A 747 -5.62 -6.24 -44.07
N LEU A 748 -6.82 -6.81 -44.02
CA LEU A 748 -7.30 -7.59 -42.88
C LEU A 748 -6.45 -8.84 -42.64
N THR A 749 -6.03 -9.51 -43.72
CA THR A 749 -5.13 -10.68 -43.63
C THR A 749 -3.77 -10.27 -43.04
N ARG A 750 -3.22 -9.13 -43.44
CA ARG A 750 -1.98 -8.58 -42.87
C ARG A 750 -2.13 -8.20 -41.40
N LEU A 751 -3.22 -7.52 -41.04
CA LEU A 751 -3.53 -7.20 -39.66
C LEU A 751 -3.57 -8.47 -38.79
N LEU A 752 -4.25 -9.49 -39.30
CA LEU A 752 -4.33 -10.76 -38.60
C LEU A 752 -2.97 -11.42 -38.45
N LYS A 753 -2.13 -11.44 -39.49
CA LYS A 753 -0.76 -11.94 -39.40
C LYS A 753 0.05 -11.21 -38.33
N VAL A 754 -0.16 -9.91 -38.11
CA VAL A 754 0.46 -9.17 -37.00
C VAL A 754 -0.06 -9.66 -35.65
N ILE A 755 -1.38 -9.81 -35.49
CA ILE A 755 -2.01 -10.29 -34.23
C ILE A 755 -1.52 -11.70 -33.88
N MET A 756 -1.45 -12.59 -34.88
CA MET A 756 -1.11 -14.01 -34.72
C MET A 756 0.39 -14.25 -34.45
N ARG A 757 1.25 -13.24 -34.63
CA ARG A 757 2.67 -13.32 -34.21
C ARG A 757 2.83 -13.31 -32.69
N VAL A 758 1.81 -12.91 -31.94
CA VAL A 758 1.85 -12.86 -30.47
C VAL A 758 1.76 -14.28 -29.90
N LYS A 759 2.77 -14.68 -29.12
CA LYS A 759 2.83 -15.98 -28.47
C LYS A 759 2.21 -15.90 -27.07
N ILE A 760 1.34 -16.83 -26.71
CA ILE A 760 0.76 -16.91 -25.36
C ILE A 760 1.66 -17.77 -24.46
N PRO A 761 2.30 -17.24 -23.40
CA PRO A 761 3.11 -18.03 -22.46
C PRO A 761 2.23 -18.97 -21.63
N LEU A 762 2.83 -20.05 -21.13
CA LEU A 762 2.16 -21.00 -20.22
C LEU A 762 1.85 -20.37 -18.85
N GLU A 763 2.75 -19.54 -18.34
CA GLU A 763 2.60 -18.83 -17.08
C GLU A 763 2.19 -17.38 -17.36
N ILE A 764 0.94 -17.04 -17.02
CA ILE A 764 0.48 -15.65 -17.07
C ILE A 764 1.08 -14.94 -15.86
N CYS A 765 2.22 -14.27 -16.06
CA CYS A 765 2.77 -13.39 -15.04
C CYS A 765 1.86 -12.16 -14.91
N ASN A 766 1.14 -12.06 -13.79
CA ASN A 766 0.38 -10.85 -13.43
C ASN A 766 1.35 -9.76 -12.97
N LEU A 767 2.02 -9.09 -13.91
CA LEU A 767 2.69 -7.82 -13.63
C LEU A 767 1.62 -6.72 -13.64
N GLU A 768 1.26 -6.25 -12.45
CA GLU A 768 0.25 -5.20 -12.28
C GLU A 768 0.69 -3.91 -13.01
N GLY A 769 -0.22 -3.35 -13.83
CA GLY A 769 -0.09 -2.00 -14.38
C GLY A 769 0.61 -1.86 -15.74
N GLN A 770 1.06 -2.95 -16.38
CA GLN A 770 1.71 -2.90 -17.70
C GLN A 770 0.94 -3.71 -18.76
N LEU A 771 0.79 -3.14 -19.95
CA LEU A 771 0.17 -3.79 -21.10
C LEU A 771 1.23 -4.59 -21.87
N ARG A 772 0.90 -5.84 -22.18
CA ARG A 772 1.74 -6.72 -23.00
C ARG A 772 0.93 -7.24 -24.20
N PRO A 773 1.58 -7.64 -25.30
CA PRO A 773 0.93 -8.20 -26.48
C PRO A 773 -0.06 -9.34 -26.15
N GLU A 774 0.29 -10.22 -25.23
CA GLU A 774 -0.49 -11.41 -24.88
C GLU A 774 -1.80 -11.04 -24.18
N HIS A 775 -1.76 -9.99 -23.35
CA HIS A 775 -2.96 -9.45 -22.72
C HIS A 775 -3.95 -8.93 -23.77
N LEU A 776 -3.45 -8.29 -24.84
CA LEU A 776 -4.30 -7.82 -25.93
C LEU A 776 -4.91 -8.97 -26.71
N LEU A 777 -4.09 -9.93 -27.11
CA LEU A 777 -4.54 -11.09 -27.86
C LEU A 777 -5.61 -11.87 -27.10
N LEU A 778 -5.38 -12.15 -25.80
CA LEU A 778 -6.35 -12.84 -24.96
C LEU A 778 -7.65 -12.05 -24.80
N ARG A 779 -7.58 -10.72 -24.59
CA ARG A 779 -8.77 -9.86 -24.56
C ARG A 779 -9.54 -9.89 -25.88
N THR A 780 -8.84 -9.85 -27.01
CA THR A 780 -9.46 -9.89 -28.34
C THR A 780 -10.13 -11.23 -28.60
N LEU A 781 -9.47 -12.36 -28.30
CA LEU A 781 -10.04 -13.70 -28.48
C LEU A 781 -11.21 -13.98 -27.54
N HIS A 782 -11.25 -13.36 -26.36
CA HIS A 782 -12.39 -13.42 -25.45
C HIS A 782 -13.48 -12.37 -25.73
N SER A 783 -13.27 -11.46 -26.67
CA SER A 783 -14.26 -10.43 -27.01
C SER A 783 -15.33 -10.99 -27.94
N ALA A 784 -16.59 -10.95 -27.52
CA ALA A 784 -17.71 -11.29 -28.38
C ALA A 784 -17.76 -10.40 -29.64
N GLU A 785 -17.43 -9.11 -29.49
CA GLU A 785 -17.38 -8.16 -30.60
C GLU A 785 -16.45 -8.65 -31.71
N PHE A 786 -15.26 -9.16 -31.39
CA PHE A 786 -14.33 -9.70 -32.37
C PHE A 786 -14.93 -10.83 -33.21
N TRP A 787 -15.67 -11.76 -32.58
CA TRP A 787 -16.25 -12.92 -33.25
C TRP A 787 -17.52 -12.61 -34.06
N GLU A 788 -18.17 -11.48 -33.74
CA GLU A 788 -19.32 -10.96 -34.48
C GLU A 788 -18.91 -10.27 -35.79
N LEU A 789 -17.67 -9.79 -35.90
CA LEU A 789 -17.10 -9.22 -37.13
C LEU A 789 -16.89 -10.32 -38.19
N HIS A 790 -17.85 -10.48 -39.11
CA HIS A 790 -17.92 -11.60 -40.04
C HIS A 790 -16.76 -11.69 -41.03
N ILE A 791 -16.29 -10.57 -41.57
CA ILE A 791 -15.17 -10.53 -42.52
C ILE A 791 -13.89 -10.86 -41.75
N MET A 792 -13.70 -10.26 -40.57
CA MET A 792 -12.53 -10.54 -39.73
C MET A 792 -12.48 -12.01 -39.31
N ARG A 793 -13.62 -12.58 -38.89
CA ARG A 793 -13.75 -14.01 -38.57
C ARG A 793 -13.43 -14.89 -39.77
N ASN A 794 -13.93 -14.56 -40.97
CA ASN A 794 -13.65 -15.36 -42.16
C ASN A 794 -12.17 -15.33 -42.53
N VAL A 795 -11.52 -14.16 -42.46
CA VAL A 795 -10.08 -14.00 -42.66
C VAL A 795 -9.30 -14.78 -41.59
N PHE A 796 -9.76 -14.76 -40.33
CA PHE A 796 -9.20 -15.56 -39.25
C PHE A 796 -9.24 -17.05 -39.54
N LEU A 797 -10.40 -17.60 -39.90
CA LEU A 797 -10.55 -19.01 -40.22
C LEU A 797 -9.76 -19.43 -41.46
N ALA A 798 -9.72 -18.58 -42.49
CA ALA A 798 -8.93 -18.83 -43.70
C ALA A 798 -7.42 -18.86 -43.40
N HIS A 799 -6.93 -18.00 -42.51
CA HIS A 799 -5.53 -18.01 -42.11
C HIS A 799 -5.17 -19.21 -41.24
N LEU A 800 -6.06 -19.64 -40.34
CA LEU A 800 -5.89 -20.89 -39.60
C LEU A 800 -5.87 -22.10 -40.53
N ASP A 801 -6.71 -22.10 -41.56
CA ASP A 801 -6.70 -23.12 -42.61
C ASP A 801 -5.36 -23.16 -43.34
N GLU A 802 -4.86 -22.00 -43.79
CA GLU A 802 -3.56 -21.83 -44.44
C GLU A 802 -2.39 -22.37 -43.59
N ILE A 803 -2.33 -21.98 -42.31
CA ILE A 803 -1.23 -22.42 -41.42
C ILE A 803 -1.29 -23.92 -41.14
N THR A 804 -2.49 -24.51 -41.06
CA THR A 804 -2.63 -25.94 -40.72
C THR A 804 -2.69 -26.86 -41.95
N ALA A 805 -2.81 -26.31 -43.16
CA ALA A 805 -3.02 -27.07 -44.40
C ALA A 805 -1.92 -28.11 -44.69
N PHE A 806 -0.67 -27.87 -44.30
CA PHE A 806 0.44 -28.83 -44.51
C PHE A 806 0.25 -30.15 -43.76
N LEU A 807 -0.62 -30.20 -42.74
CA LEU A 807 -1.00 -31.45 -42.08
C LEU A 807 -1.90 -32.33 -42.96
N ASP A 808 -2.49 -31.79 -44.02
CA ASP A 808 -3.32 -32.56 -44.94
C ASP A 808 -2.47 -33.46 -45.84
N GLU A 809 -1.22 -33.08 -46.13
CA GLU A 809 -0.29 -33.85 -46.95
C GLU A 809 0.21 -35.10 -46.21
N ASP A 810 0.03 -36.29 -46.78
CA ASP A 810 0.44 -37.57 -46.18
C ASP A 810 1.93 -37.91 -46.42
N SER A 811 2.73 -36.97 -46.97
CA SER A 811 4.03 -37.24 -47.59
C SER A 811 5.28 -37.05 -46.70
N SER A 812 5.16 -36.50 -45.49
CA SER A 812 6.30 -36.35 -44.56
C SER A 812 5.98 -36.90 -43.16
N ASP A 813 6.71 -37.96 -42.77
CA ASP A 813 6.65 -38.53 -41.43
C ASP A 813 7.35 -37.66 -40.37
N LYS A 814 8.14 -36.64 -40.77
CA LYS A 814 8.86 -35.77 -39.84
C LYS A 814 8.34 -34.34 -39.93
N LEU A 815 7.90 -33.81 -38.79
CA LEU A 815 7.62 -32.39 -38.59
C LEU A 815 8.92 -31.65 -38.28
N GLU A 816 9.15 -30.53 -38.95
CA GLU A 816 10.24 -29.62 -38.61
C GLU A 816 9.93 -28.89 -37.28
N SER A 817 10.96 -28.47 -36.55
CA SER A 817 10.78 -27.76 -35.27
C SER A 817 9.98 -26.45 -35.41
N SER A 818 10.13 -25.76 -36.55
CA SER A 818 9.31 -24.61 -36.95
C SER A 818 7.83 -24.98 -37.06
N GLN A 819 7.51 -26.07 -37.77
CA GLN A 819 6.15 -26.57 -37.94
C GLN A 819 5.52 -26.98 -36.59
N ILE A 820 6.29 -27.61 -35.70
CA ILE A 820 5.83 -27.97 -34.35
C ILE A 820 5.49 -26.71 -33.55
N SER A 821 6.35 -25.68 -33.60
CA SER A 821 6.09 -24.39 -32.96
C SER A 821 4.82 -23.72 -33.53
N ASP A 822 4.63 -23.74 -34.85
CA ASP A 822 3.47 -23.13 -35.51
C ASP A 822 2.17 -23.87 -35.15
N ILE A 823 2.17 -25.20 -35.20
CA ILE A 823 1.03 -26.05 -34.77
C ILE A 823 0.69 -25.75 -33.31
N THR A 824 1.69 -25.76 -32.43
CA THR A 824 1.51 -25.53 -30.99
C THR A 824 0.91 -24.16 -30.73
N SER A 825 1.40 -23.13 -31.43
CA SER A 825 0.90 -21.77 -31.33
C SER A 825 -0.55 -21.66 -31.81
N VAL A 826 -0.88 -22.25 -32.96
CA VAL A 826 -2.24 -22.24 -33.52
C VAL A 826 -3.23 -22.96 -32.61
N TYR A 827 -2.93 -24.20 -32.20
CA TYR A 827 -3.86 -24.94 -31.34
C TYR A 827 -3.98 -24.32 -29.95
N ARG A 828 -2.94 -23.67 -29.43
CA ARG A 828 -3.03 -22.87 -28.21
C ARG A 828 -4.01 -21.71 -28.37
N LEU A 829 -3.94 -20.97 -29.47
CA LEU A 829 -4.89 -19.88 -29.76
C LEU A 829 -6.33 -20.39 -29.86
N LEU A 830 -6.53 -21.56 -30.47
CA LEU A 830 -7.83 -22.21 -30.58
C LEU A 830 -8.43 -22.59 -29.22
N LEU A 831 -7.61 -22.83 -28.18
CA LEU A 831 -8.11 -23.06 -26.81
C LEU A 831 -8.82 -21.84 -26.21
N PHE A 832 -8.52 -20.63 -26.68
CA PHE A 832 -9.16 -19.39 -26.23
C PHE A 832 -10.30 -18.93 -27.15
N SER A 833 -10.48 -19.60 -28.30
CA SER A 833 -11.52 -19.27 -29.27
C SER A 833 -12.83 -20.01 -28.95
N PRO A 834 -14.03 -19.38 -28.97
CA PRO A 834 -15.29 -20.08 -28.71
C PRO A 834 -15.67 -20.98 -29.90
N PRO A 835 -15.93 -22.29 -29.69
CA PRO A 835 -16.18 -23.25 -30.77
C PRO A 835 -17.46 -22.98 -31.57
N GLU A 836 -18.40 -22.23 -30.99
CA GLU A 836 -19.67 -21.82 -31.60
C GLU A 836 -19.46 -20.99 -32.87
N TYR A 837 -18.36 -20.25 -32.95
CA TYR A 837 -18.07 -19.37 -34.09
C TYR A 837 -17.33 -20.09 -35.24
N PHE A 838 -16.97 -21.36 -35.07
CA PHE A 838 -16.41 -22.16 -36.14
C PHE A 838 -17.51 -22.72 -37.03
N THR A 839 -17.36 -22.54 -38.35
CA THR A 839 -18.20 -23.24 -39.32
C THR A 839 -18.03 -24.75 -39.15
N LYS A 840 -19.07 -25.51 -39.51
CA LYS A 840 -19.02 -26.99 -39.43
C LYS A 840 -17.78 -27.54 -40.16
N THR A 841 -17.50 -27.04 -41.36
CA THR A 841 -16.36 -27.43 -42.19
C THR A 841 -15.02 -27.10 -41.53
N SER A 842 -14.83 -25.85 -41.08
CA SER A 842 -13.58 -25.45 -40.41
C SER A 842 -13.33 -26.29 -39.16
N ARG A 843 -14.37 -26.62 -38.40
CA ARG A 843 -14.27 -27.47 -37.21
C ARG A 843 -13.84 -28.89 -37.58
N SER A 844 -14.46 -29.51 -38.59
CA SER A 844 -14.09 -30.86 -39.03
C SER A 844 -12.64 -30.92 -39.53
N ASP A 845 -12.19 -29.90 -40.26
CA ASP A 845 -10.82 -29.84 -40.77
C ASP A 845 -9.78 -29.63 -39.66
N LEU A 846 -10.05 -28.73 -38.72
CA LEU A 846 -9.16 -28.49 -37.57
C LEU A 846 -9.04 -29.73 -36.67
N VAL A 847 -10.14 -30.47 -36.44
CA VAL A 847 -10.11 -31.74 -35.70
C VAL A 847 -9.32 -32.81 -36.45
N ARG A 848 -9.57 -32.97 -37.75
CA ARG A 848 -8.84 -33.93 -38.61
C ARG A 848 -7.34 -33.66 -38.59
N ARG A 849 -6.94 -32.40 -38.71
CA ARG A 849 -5.53 -31.96 -38.66
C ARG A 849 -4.92 -32.11 -37.26
N ALA A 850 -5.70 -31.84 -36.21
CA ALA A 850 -5.26 -32.02 -34.82
C ALA A 850 -4.90 -33.48 -34.53
N LEU A 851 -5.69 -34.42 -35.03
CA LEU A 851 -5.43 -35.85 -34.89
C LEU A 851 -4.21 -36.31 -35.68
N LYS A 852 -4.00 -35.76 -36.88
CA LYS A 852 -2.76 -35.99 -37.65
C LYS A 852 -1.54 -35.44 -36.91
N ALA A 853 -1.64 -34.23 -36.35
CA ALA A 853 -0.59 -33.60 -35.57
C ALA A 853 -0.26 -34.40 -34.29
N ASP A 854 -1.27 -34.82 -33.51
CA ASP A 854 -1.10 -35.67 -32.32
C ASP A 854 -0.38 -36.98 -32.68
N SER A 855 -0.81 -37.63 -33.76
CA SER A 855 -0.18 -38.88 -34.23
C SER A 855 1.29 -38.66 -34.61
N ARG A 856 1.61 -37.61 -35.37
CA ARG A 856 2.99 -37.31 -35.79
C ARG A 856 3.89 -36.95 -34.60
N LEU A 857 3.40 -36.09 -33.69
CA LEU A 857 4.15 -35.67 -32.51
C LEU A 857 4.43 -36.83 -31.55
N SER A 858 3.52 -37.80 -31.46
CA SER A 858 3.70 -38.98 -30.60
C SER A 858 4.80 -39.96 -31.05
N HIS A 859 5.22 -39.89 -32.32
CA HIS A 859 6.27 -40.76 -32.88
C HIS A 859 7.66 -40.10 -32.92
N LEU A 860 7.79 -38.84 -32.52
CA LEU A 860 9.07 -38.13 -32.54
C LEU A 860 9.97 -38.58 -31.37
N SER A 861 11.03 -39.34 -31.69
CA SER A 861 12.14 -39.59 -30.75
C SER A 861 13.10 -38.40 -30.77
N SER A 862 12.95 -37.47 -29.83
CA SER A 862 13.73 -36.22 -29.80
C SER A 862 14.67 -36.12 -28.60
N SER A 863 15.57 -35.13 -28.63
CA SER A 863 16.47 -34.79 -27.51
C SER A 863 15.69 -34.30 -26.27
N SER A 864 16.31 -34.23 -25.08
CA SER A 864 15.59 -33.93 -23.82
C SER A 864 14.77 -32.63 -23.86
N ASP A 865 15.29 -31.60 -24.51
CA ASP A 865 14.65 -30.28 -24.54
C ASP A 865 13.52 -30.23 -25.58
N GLU A 866 13.70 -30.90 -26.70
CA GLU A 866 12.64 -31.08 -27.72
C GLU A 866 11.51 -31.99 -27.21
N LEU A 867 11.79 -32.93 -26.32
CA LEU A 867 10.77 -33.78 -25.69
C LEU A 867 9.79 -32.96 -24.86
N LEU A 868 10.25 -31.96 -24.10
CA LEU A 868 9.37 -31.12 -23.29
C LEU A 868 8.42 -30.29 -24.17
N ALA A 869 8.96 -29.66 -25.22
CA ALA A 869 8.17 -28.90 -26.19
C ALA A 869 7.14 -29.78 -26.92
N ASN A 870 7.50 -31.03 -27.25
CA ASN A 870 6.58 -32.00 -27.83
C ASN A 870 5.46 -32.39 -26.85
N PHE A 871 5.78 -32.60 -25.56
CA PHE A 871 4.77 -32.90 -24.55
C PHE A 871 3.81 -31.73 -24.33
N GLU A 872 4.30 -30.50 -24.37
CA GLU A 872 3.49 -29.29 -24.31
C GLU A 872 2.54 -29.21 -25.52
N ALA A 873 3.06 -29.43 -26.73
CA ALA A 873 2.27 -29.45 -27.96
C ALA A 873 1.16 -30.51 -27.91
N LEU A 874 1.49 -31.74 -27.49
CA LEU A 874 0.54 -32.84 -27.32
C LEU A 874 -0.56 -32.49 -26.30
N SER A 875 -0.18 -31.91 -25.15
CA SER A 875 -1.14 -31.51 -24.12
C SER A 875 -2.16 -30.52 -24.68
N ILE A 876 -1.69 -29.47 -25.38
CA ILE A 876 -2.55 -28.45 -26.00
C ILE A 876 -3.49 -29.03 -27.04
N ILE A 877 -2.98 -29.88 -27.94
CA ILE A 877 -3.78 -30.52 -28.99
C ILE A 877 -4.86 -31.42 -28.37
N ARG A 878 -4.52 -32.20 -27.33
CA ARG A 878 -5.47 -33.09 -26.64
C ARG A 878 -6.55 -32.32 -25.90
N VAL A 879 -6.20 -31.23 -25.23
CA VAL A 879 -7.19 -30.33 -24.61
C VAL A 879 -8.13 -29.73 -25.67
N PHE A 880 -7.60 -29.35 -26.84
CA PHE A 880 -8.41 -28.85 -27.95
C PHE A 880 -9.38 -29.92 -28.46
N LEU A 881 -8.89 -31.14 -28.71
CA LEU A 881 -9.70 -32.27 -29.17
C LEU A 881 -10.82 -32.60 -28.17
N LYS A 882 -10.49 -32.66 -26.87
CA LYS A 882 -11.48 -32.86 -25.80
C LYS A 882 -12.56 -31.78 -25.84
N ARG A 883 -12.17 -30.51 -25.89
CA ARG A 883 -13.08 -29.35 -25.89
C ARG A 883 -14.03 -29.38 -27.09
N ILE A 884 -13.52 -29.66 -28.29
CA ILE A 884 -14.35 -29.73 -29.49
C ILE A 884 -15.28 -30.94 -29.47
N ALA A 885 -14.80 -32.12 -29.05
CA ALA A 885 -15.64 -33.31 -28.95
C ALA A 885 -16.80 -33.12 -27.95
N LEU A 886 -16.56 -32.49 -26.79
CA LEU A 886 -17.61 -32.13 -25.83
C LEU A 886 -18.63 -31.16 -26.43
N HIS A 887 -18.19 -30.19 -27.23
CA HIS A 887 -19.09 -29.21 -27.85
C HIS A 887 -19.95 -29.83 -28.98
N ILE A 888 -19.40 -30.74 -29.78
CA ILE A 888 -20.16 -31.39 -30.87
C ILE A 888 -21.17 -32.40 -30.32
N GLY A 889 -20.89 -33.03 -29.17
CA GLY A 889 -21.79 -33.98 -28.49
C GLY A 889 -21.95 -35.34 -29.19
N SER A 890 -21.63 -35.44 -30.48
CA SER A 890 -21.54 -36.68 -31.24
C SER A 890 -20.30 -36.65 -32.14
N ASN A 891 -19.38 -37.60 -31.97
CA ASN A 891 -18.19 -37.66 -32.82
C ASN A 891 -18.61 -38.07 -34.25
N GLU A 892 -18.22 -37.29 -35.26
CA GLU A 892 -18.44 -37.64 -36.68
C GLU A 892 -17.59 -38.84 -37.15
N GLN A 893 -16.72 -39.34 -36.28
CA GLN A 893 -15.81 -40.46 -36.54
C GLN A 893 -16.47 -41.81 -36.32
N SER A 894 -16.09 -42.80 -37.12
CA SER A 894 -16.59 -44.16 -36.92
C SER A 894 -16.10 -44.73 -35.57
N PRO A 895 -16.87 -45.61 -34.91
CA PRO A 895 -16.42 -46.26 -33.68
C PRO A 895 -15.09 -47.01 -33.85
N ALA A 896 -14.78 -47.50 -35.06
CA ALA A 896 -13.51 -48.14 -35.38
C ALA A 896 -12.34 -47.15 -35.36
N ASP A 897 -12.53 -45.93 -35.89
CA ASP A 897 -11.51 -44.88 -35.87
C ASP A 897 -11.23 -44.40 -34.44
N LEU A 898 -12.29 -44.26 -33.63
CA LEU A 898 -12.17 -43.92 -32.21
C LEU A 898 -11.44 -45.01 -31.42
N ALA A 899 -11.75 -46.29 -31.66
CA ALA A 899 -11.04 -47.40 -31.04
C ALA A 899 -9.53 -47.38 -31.40
N ASN A 900 -9.19 -47.09 -32.66
CA ASN A 900 -7.81 -46.94 -33.10
C ASN A 900 -7.10 -45.72 -32.48
N LEU A 901 -7.82 -44.65 -32.17
CA LEU A 901 -7.28 -43.50 -31.44
C LEU A 901 -7.02 -43.84 -29.97
N ILE A 902 -7.95 -44.52 -29.30
CA ILE A 902 -7.78 -44.98 -27.92
C ILE A 902 -6.54 -45.90 -27.81
N LEU A 903 -6.43 -46.89 -28.71
CA LEU A 903 -5.27 -47.79 -28.72
C LEU A 903 -3.95 -47.03 -28.89
N ARG A 904 -3.91 -45.99 -29.74
CA ARG A 904 -2.73 -45.14 -29.91
C ARG A 904 -2.38 -44.34 -28.67
N LEU A 905 -3.36 -43.75 -27.99
CA LEU A 905 -3.13 -43.00 -26.75
C LEU A 905 -2.62 -43.92 -25.63
N LEU A 906 -3.07 -45.18 -25.59
CA LEU A 906 -2.60 -46.20 -24.64
C LEU A 906 -1.19 -46.74 -24.98
N ASP A 907 -0.83 -46.87 -26.26
CA ASP A 907 0.46 -47.44 -26.68
C ASP A 907 1.66 -46.52 -26.37
N GLN A 908 1.39 -45.23 -26.09
CA GLN A 908 2.41 -44.24 -25.72
C GLN A 908 3.09 -44.53 -24.36
N GLU A 909 2.49 -45.34 -23.49
CA GLU A 909 3.10 -45.77 -22.21
C GLU A 909 4.34 -46.68 -22.36
N LYS A 910 4.65 -47.18 -23.56
CA LYS A 910 5.83 -48.05 -23.77
C LYS A 910 7.16 -47.30 -23.76
N SER A 911 7.17 -45.97 -23.69
CA SER A 911 8.40 -45.19 -23.55
C SER A 911 8.90 -45.24 -22.09
N ASN A 912 10.20 -45.51 -21.86
CA ASN A 912 10.79 -45.62 -20.52
C ASN A 912 10.87 -44.27 -19.76
N THR A 913 10.38 -43.17 -20.35
CA THR A 913 10.35 -41.83 -19.76
C THR A 913 8.98 -41.55 -19.17
N PRO A 914 8.87 -41.27 -17.85
CA PRO A 914 7.58 -40.95 -17.25
C PRO A 914 7.00 -39.66 -17.87
N PHE A 915 5.72 -39.69 -18.22
CA PHE A 915 5.03 -38.52 -18.75
C PHE A 915 4.93 -37.42 -17.69
N PRO A 916 5.04 -36.14 -18.10
CA PRO A 916 4.68 -35.03 -17.22
C PRO A 916 3.20 -35.11 -16.83
N GLU A 917 2.89 -34.71 -15.60
CA GLU A 917 1.51 -34.71 -15.08
C GLU A 917 0.56 -33.89 -15.96
N PHE A 918 1.04 -32.74 -16.50
CA PHE A 918 0.27 -31.86 -17.37
C PHE A 918 -0.12 -32.46 -18.73
N LEU A 919 0.52 -33.57 -19.16
CA LEU A 919 0.13 -34.32 -20.36
C LEU A 919 -0.74 -35.53 -20.01
N THR A 920 -0.50 -36.13 -18.85
CA THR A 920 -1.23 -37.33 -18.39
C THR A 920 -2.72 -37.03 -18.26
N THR A 921 -3.09 -35.92 -17.61
CA THR A 921 -4.50 -35.56 -17.37
C THR A 921 -5.29 -35.34 -18.68
N PRO A 922 -4.86 -34.49 -19.64
CA PRO A 922 -5.56 -34.35 -20.91
C PRO A 922 -5.66 -35.64 -21.73
N THR A 923 -4.70 -36.55 -21.58
CA THR A 923 -4.68 -37.83 -22.29
C THR A 923 -5.75 -38.78 -21.75
N LEU A 924 -5.80 -38.95 -20.42
CA LEU A 924 -6.81 -39.78 -19.76
C LEU A 924 -8.22 -39.24 -20.00
N ASP A 925 -8.39 -37.91 -19.88
CA ASP A 925 -9.64 -37.24 -20.17
C ASP A 925 -10.16 -37.50 -21.60
N LEU A 926 -9.24 -37.52 -22.58
CA LEU A 926 -9.60 -37.76 -23.97
C LEU A 926 -9.93 -39.24 -24.22
N ILE A 927 -9.20 -40.16 -23.58
CA ILE A 927 -9.49 -41.60 -23.58
C ILE A 927 -10.89 -41.86 -23.01
N ASP A 928 -11.20 -41.30 -21.85
CA ASP A 928 -12.51 -41.44 -21.20
C ASP A 928 -13.63 -40.91 -22.10
N LEU A 929 -13.43 -39.73 -22.70
CA LEU A 929 -14.39 -39.14 -23.63
C LEU A 929 -14.61 -40.03 -24.86
N TYR A 930 -13.55 -40.56 -25.47
CA TYR A 930 -13.66 -41.43 -26.63
C TYR A 930 -14.29 -42.79 -26.28
N PHE A 931 -13.99 -43.35 -25.10
CA PHE A 931 -14.67 -44.56 -24.61
C PHE A 931 -16.18 -44.32 -24.46
N LEU A 932 -16.58 -43.20 -23.86
CA LEU A 932 -17.99 -42.84 -23.75
C LEU A 932 -18.64 -42.75 -25.15
N CYS A 933 -17.99 -42.09 -26.12
CA CYS A 933 -18.52 -42.02 -27.48
C CYS A 933 -18.65 -43.38 -28.19
N VAL A 934 -17.72 -44.32 -27.96
CA VAL A 934 -17.78 -45.68 -28.53
C VAL A 934 -18.91 -46.49 -27.91
N PHE A 935 -19.14 -46.37 -26.60
CA PHE A 935 -20.18 -47.14 -25.88
C PHE A 935 -21.57 -46.53 -25.94
N GLN A 936 -21.69 -45.21 -26.09
CA GLN A 936 -22.96 -44.50 -26.30
C GLN A 936 -23.44 -44.56 -27.76
N GLY A 937 -23.09 -45.63 -28.50
CA GLY A 937 -23.49 -45.83 -29.90
C GLY A 937 -24.98 -45.52 -30.12
N PRO A 938 -25.35 -45.02 -31.32
CA PRO A 938 -26.54 -44.21 -31.54
C PRO A 938 -27.79 -44.91 -31.01
N THR A 939 -28.24 -44.52 -29.82
CA THR A 939 -29.62 -44.75 -29.40
C THR A 939 -30.46 -43.94 -30.36
N LYS A 940 -31.18 -44.63 -31.25
CA LYS A 940 -32.20 -44.02 -32.10
C LYS A 940 -33.25 -43.38 -31.20
N ASP A 941 -33.06 -42.11 -30.86
CA ASP A 941 -34.14 -41.29 -30.32
C ASP A 941 -35.03 -40.88 -31.50
N GLU A 942 -36.24 -41.45 -31.51
CA GLU A 942 -37.35 -40.97 -32.32
C GLU A 942 -37.64 -39.49 -31.97
N PRO A 943 -37.96 -38.64 -32.95
CA PRO A 943 -38.25 -37.25 -32.68
C PRO A 943 -39.59 -37.11 -31.95
N PHE A 944 -39.58 -36.50 -30.76
CA PHE A 944 -40.77 -35.82 -30.25
C PHE A 944 -41.00 -34.57 -31.08
N ILE A 945 -42.13 -34.57 -31.80
CA ILE A 945 -42.69 -33.44 -32.56
C ILE A 945 -43.09 -32.30 -31.62
#